data_AF-A0A8T5LIW3-F1
#
_entry.id   AF-A0A8T5LIW3-F1
#
_cell.length_a   1.000
_cell.length_b   1.000
_cell.length_c   1.000
_cell.angle_alpha   90.00
_cell.angle_beta   90.00
_cell.angle_gamma   90.00
#
_symmetry.space_group_name_H-M   'P 1'
#
loop_
_entity.id
_entity.type
_entity.pdbx_description
1 polymer ?
#
loop_
_entity_poly.entity_id
_entity_poly.type
_entity_poly.pdbx_seq_one_letter_code
_entity_poly.pdbx_strand_id
1 'polypeptide(L)'
;MIPKNLWEKQEETLLPEGSDSSIRLNSVLKKLYSLNLKKDYDDLESIMNTKQVSLKELNLLVDNLRMAEEAVKEFASYNYHGSAALRVASQVGVVNDKAKDALEIISKRESVKLLDLKNKMKKNKNNYSIVSSMRLEADALDELLFGADSQRGVYEFLNKNDKQIDVDLRIYHYQKSKIKELKKDVDLLLERYLNFESSIDIGKELVQLKKATRIRFLKSECAKKCRKDEYYEGLMTLQLINKDVKKIRKNPQLYIQNKSYIKSGIDKIKKLIDNLPEKVSLEETNQLLDLKNKLKFESFQDYETLYLKRMVEEYTSLSSQLKNKIGVLEKNTEQAVKKESEKLMREYTTINEAIYSKGSKLKQSELDVLINDLQRISFGFSSFGKTNDVKAVEALITKAKNIPNDEKAKLWNNKYPVSDNIIYKARNGMFYDVRHFIQANDPILKSVVDDKNLKSDSLDDIAYKCLLWVNKNIIYTPDPQLSTKSEEWLFPTETLQTGKGDCEDGTNLMISLMRNAGVPAYRVKNSCGGVDEGGHSWTIYLREKDDEWVILDWTYKFTDKQISERELAKNRKDYVLTYFSFNDEHSWAQGPLEINRNYLSKGRYRKEVEIVAATKKLVSDGENDYVILSEELNTLVLPFDTRYHVIDDVLQLRTPANGWVERMNILSTEVNRLSSQKDLQKSDYPLKVYDILEKFYNNGYLGHVASLRERNKQVIDSSMQRLYLFANNVIAQA
;
A
#
# COMPACT_ATOMS: atom_id res chain seq x y z
N MET A 1 -7.57 18.59 -66.34
CA MET A 1 -8.92 18.67 -66.92
C MET A 1 -9.05 17.64 -68.03
N ILE A 2 -10.00 16.71 -67.95
CA ILE A 2 -10.39 15.85 -69.08
C ILE A 2 -11.78 16.31 -69.55
N PRO A 3 -12.01 16.48 -70.87
CA PRO A 3 -13.32 16.90 -71.39
C PRO A 3 -14.43 15.89 -71.09
N LYS A 4 -15.62 16.40 -70.74
CA LYS A 4 -16.85 15.68 -70.34
C LYS A 4 -17.26 14.56 -71.32
N ASN A 5 -16.90 14.73 -72.59
CA ASN A 5 -17.22 13.88 -73.73
C ASN A 5 -16.35 12.62 -73.88
N LEU A 6 -15.32 12.40 -73.04
CA LEU A 6 -14.57 11.13 -73.04
C LEU A 6 -15.16 10.07 -72.08
N TRP A 7 -16.00 10.47 -71.13
CA TRP A 7 -16.58 9.56 -70.11
C TRP A 7 -17.89 8.90 -70.56
N GLU A 8 -18.70 9.58 -71.37
CA GLU A 8 -19.96 9.04 -71.91
C GLU A 8 -19.75 7.90 -72.94
N LYS A 9 -18.52 7.69 -73.43
CA LYS A 9 -18.18 6.58 -74.35
C LYS A 9 -17.58 5.34 -73.67
N GLN A 10 -17.28 5.38 -72.36
CA GLN A 10 -16.70 4.24 -71.63
C GLN A 10 -17.69 3.49 -70.74
N GLU A 11 -18.94 3.97 -70.60
CA GLU A 11 -20.00 3.26 -69.87
C GLU A 11 -20.39 1.91 -70.51
N GLU A 12 -20.12 1.69 -71.80
CA GLU A 12 -20.58 0.48 -72.51
C GLU A 12 -19.68 -0.76 -72.40
N THR A 13 -18.52 -0.72 -71.73
CA THR A 13 -17.58 -1.88 -71.78
C THR A 13 -16.91 -2.34 -70.47
N LEU A 14 -17.31 -1.85 -69.30
CA LEU A 14 -16.70 -2.31 -68.05
C LEU A 14 -17.74 -2.70 -67.00
N LEU A 15 -17.87 -4.03 -66.85
CA LEU A 15 -18.66 -4.82 -65.89
C LEU A 15 -20.10 -5.14 -66.33
N PRO A 16 -20.59 -6.37 -66.11
CA PRO A 16 -22.00 -6.71 -66.31
C PRO A 16 -22.88 -5.80 -65.44
N GLU A 17 -23.93 -5.22 -66.03
CA GLU A 17 -24.96 -4.55 -65.26
C GLU A 17 -25.49 -5.48 -64.16
N GLY A 18 -25.48 -5.01 -62.91
CA GLY A 18 -26.00 -5.76 -61.75
C GLY A 18 -24.96 -6.45 -60.86
N SER A 19 -23.65 -6.36 -61.14
CA SER A 19 -22.65 -6.84 -60.16
C SER A 19 -22.61 -5.95 -58.91
N ASP A 20 -22.45 -6.56 -57.74
CA ASP A 20 -22.40 -5.84 -56.45
C ASP A 20 -21.26 -4.81 -56.39
N SER A 21 -20.22 -5.02 -57.20
CA SER A 21 -19.09 -4.08 -57.37
C SER A 21 -19.45 -2.86 -58.21
N SER A 22 -20.28 -3.00 -59.26
CA SER A 22 -20.69 -1.85 -60.09
C SER A 22 -21.70 -0.95 -59.37
N ILE A 23 -22.56 -1.52 -58.51
CA ILE A 23 -23.47 -0.75 -57.65
C ILE A 23 -22.70 0.10 -56.63
N ARG A 24 -21.69 -0.49 -55.96
CA ARG A 24 -20.85 0.23 -54.99
C ARG A 24 -19.99 1.30 -55.64
N LEU A 25 -19.40 1.00 -56.80
CA LEU A 25 -18.63 1.98 -57.59
C LEU A 25 -19.51 3.18 -57.98
N ASN A 26 -20.73 2.94 -58.46
CA ASN A 26 -21.69 3.99 -58.81
C ASN A 26 -22.12 4.83 -57.60
N SER A 27 -22.19 4.25 -56.40
CA SER A 27 -22.47 4.98 -55.16
C SER A 27 -21.34 5.96 -54.82
N VAL A 28 -20.09 5.49 -54.85
CA VAL A 28 -18.91 6.34 -54.59
C VAL A 28 -18.78 7.44 -55.64
N LEU A 29 -18.99 7.12 -56.92
CA LEU A 29 -18.96 8.11 -57.99
C LEU A 29 -20.07 9.16 -57.85
N LYS A 30 -21.30 8.79 -57.51
CA LYS A 30 -22.39 9.76 -57.22
C LYS A 30 -22.03 10.67 -56.05
N LYS A 31 -21.40 10.12 -55.00
CA LYS A 31 -20.94 10.90 -53.84
C LYS A 31 -19.86 11.92 -54.25
N LEU A 32 -18.87 11.50 -55.05
CA LEU A 32 -17.87 12.41 -55.62
C LEU A 32 -18.48 13.46 -56.57
N TYR A 33 -19.47 13.10 -57.39
CA TYR A 33 -20.18 14.03 -58.28
C TYR A 33 -21.00 15.07 -57.52
N SER A 34 -21.48 14.75 -56.31
CA SER A 34 -22.20 15.71 -55.47
C SER A 34 -21.29 16.75 -54.82
N LEU A 35 -19.98 16.49 -54.75
CA LEU A 35 -18.97 17.41 -54.26
C LEU A 35 -18.51 18.28 -55.44
N ASN A 36 -18.83 19.58 -55.42
CA ASN A 36 -18.48 20.51 -56.49
C ASN A 36 -17.01 20.98 -56.36
N LEU A 37 -16.08 20.02 -56.40
CA LEU A 37 -14.67 20.20 -56.03
C LEU A 37 -13.95 21.28 -56.84
N LYS A 38 -14.41 21.57 -58.07
CA LYS A 38 -13.88 22.68 -58.86
C LYS A 38 -14.29 24.03 -58.29
N LYS A 39 -15.56 24.17 -57.90
CA LYS A 39 -16.04 25.38 -57.23
C LYS A 39 -15.33 25.56 -55.88
N ASP A 40 -15.20 24.48 -55.10
CA ASP A 40 -14.49 24.53 -53.82
C ASP A 40 -13.01 24.91 -53.98
N TYR A 41 -12.37 24.52 -55.09
CA TYR A 41 -11.01 24.94 -55.44
C TYR A 41 -10.92 26.40 -55.86
N ASP A 42 -11.81 26.85 -56.74
CA ASP A 42 -11.87 28.24 -57.20
C ASP A 42 -12.22 29.18 -56.02
N ASP A 43 -13.06 28.71 -55.10
CA ASP A 43 -13.39 29.39 -53.84
C ASP A 43 -12.17 29.45 -52.91
N LEU A 44 -11.39 28.36 -52.74
CA LEU A 44 -10.11 28.39 -52.00
C LEU A 44 -9.10 29.40 -52.56
N GLU A 45 -8.95 29.46 -53.88
CA GLU A 45 -8.03 30.39 -54.53
C GLU A 45 -8.51 31.85 -54.39
N SER A 46 -9.81 32.08 -54.40
CA SER A 46 -10.42 33.38 -54.07
C SER A 46 -10.21 33.73 -52.59
N ILE A 47 -10.35 32.78 -51.66
CA ILE A 47 -10.13 32.93 -50.22
C ILE A 47 -8.67 33.29 -49.91
N MET A 48 -7.70 32.66 -50.59
CA MET A 48 -6.29 33.00 -50.43
C MET A 48 -5.97 34.42 -50.92
N ASN A 49 -6.74 34.95 -51.87
CA ASN A 49 -6.53 36.27 -52.47
C ASN A 49 -7.38 37.39 -51.86
N THR A 50 -8.48 37.08 -51.15
CA THR A 50 -9.39 38.09 -50.58
C THR A 50 -9.45 38.03 -49.05
N LYS A 51 -9.48 39.19 -48.38
CA LYS A 51 -9.29 39.30 -46.91
C LYS A 51 -10.52 38.95 -46.05
N GLN A 52 -11.68 38.60 -46.61
CA GLN A 52 -12.95 38.48 -45.87
C GLN A 52 -13.70 37.19 -46.21
N VAL A 53 -13.55 36.18 -45.36
CA VAL A 53 -14.32 34.93 -45.44
C VAL A 53 -14.73 34.57 -44.02
N SER A 54 -15.98 34.16 -43.83
CA SER A 54 -16.49 33.82 -42.50
C SER A 54 -16.04 32.43 -42.06
N LEU A 55 -15.89 32.21 -40.75
CA LEU A 55 -15.49 30.93 -40.16
C LEU A 55 -16.41 29.77 -40.59
N LYS A 56 -17.70 30.06 -40.81
CA LYS A 56 -18.69 29.08 -41.23
C LYS A 56 -18.42 28.57 -42.66
N GLU A 57 -18.00 29.45 -43.56
CA GLU A 57 -17.66 29.08 -44.94
C GLU A 57 -16.36 28.27 -45.00
N LEU A 58 -15.39 28.61 -44.15
CA LEU A 58 -14.12 27.87 -44.08
C LEU A 58 -14.31 26.46 -43.53
N ASN A 59 -15.12 26.29 -42.48
CA ASN A 59 -15.41 24.98 -41.91
C ASN A 59 -16.17 24.08 -42.89
N LEU A 60 -17.14 24.64 -43.63
CA LEU A 60 -17.88 23.89 -44.65
C LEU A 60 -16.95 23.38 -45.76
N LEU A 61 -15.95 24.17 -46.14
CA LEU A 61 -14.98 23.84 -47.15
C LEU A 61 -14.03 22.71 -46.69
N VAL A 62 -13.54 22.79 -45.45
CA VAL A 62 -12.70 21.75 -44.85
C VAL A 62 -13.45 20.42 -44.71
N ASP A 63 -14.72 20.47 -44.30
CA ASP A 63 -15.57 19.28 -44.20
C ASP A 63 -15.80 18.63 -45.58
N ASN A 64 -16.07 19.43 -46.62
CA ASN A 64 -16.21 18.93 -47.99
C ASN A 64 -14.93 18.25 -48.49
N LEU A 65 -13.75 18.80 -48.18
CA LEU A 65 -12.46 18.21 -48.57
C LEU A 65 -12.18 16.90 -47.82
N ARG A 66 -12.52 16.82 -46.54
CA ARG A 66 -12.37 15.59 -45.75
C ARG A 66 -13.27 14.48 -46.30
N MET A 67 -14.51 14.82 -46.66
CA MET A 67 -15.43 13.87 -47.30
C MET A 67 -14.93 13.39 -48.66
N ALA A 68 -14.29 14.27 -49.44
CA ALA A 68 -13.67 13.90 -50.72
C ALA A 68 -12.47 12.96 -50.52
N GLU A 69 -11.62 13.22 -49.53
CA GLU A 69 -10.47 12.37 -49.20
C GLU A 69 -10.90 10.97 -48.77
N GLU A 70 -11.93 10.86 -47.92
CA GLU A 70 -12.50 9.59 -47.49
C GLU A 70 -13.08 8.80 -48.68
N ALA A 71 -13.81 9.47 -49.57
CA ALA A 71 -14.36 8.84 -50.77
C ALA A 71 -13.26 8.33 -51.72
N VAL A 72 -12.13 9.04 -51.83
CA VAL A 72 -10.97 8.57 -52.63
C VAL A 72 -10.27 7.39 -51.97
N LYS A 73 -10.11 7.38 -50.64
CA LYS A 73 -9.56 6.23 -49.90
C LYS A 73 -10.43 4.98 -50.05
N GLU A 74 -11.75 5.15 -49.96
CA GLU A 74 -12.73 4.10 -50.20
C GLU A 74 -12.60 3.58 -51.65
N PHE A 75 -12.52 4.47 -52.64
CA PHE A 75 -12.32 4.11 -54.05
C PHE A 75 -11.01 3.33 -54.27
N ALA A 76 -9.90 3.76 -53.67
CA ALA A 76 -8.60 3.12 -53.81
C ALA A 76 -8.57 1.70 -53.20
N SER A 77 -9.42 1.42 -52.21
CA SER A 77 -9.49 0.11 -51.57
C SER A 77 -10.04 -1.01 -52.48
N TYR A 78 -10.69 -0.66 -53.60
CA TYR A 78 -11.29 -1.62 -54.52
C TYR A 78 -10.30 -2.19 -55.57
N ASN A 79 -8.98 -2.05 -55.39
CA ASN A 79 -7.92 -2.61 -56.26
C ASN A 79 -8.11 -2.33 -57.77
N TYR A 80 -8.69 -1.18 -58.12
CA TYR A 80 -8.89 -0.78 -59.51
C TYR A 80 -7.70 0.09 -59.98
N HIS A 81 -6.78 -0.50 -60.77
CA HIS A 81 -5.63 0.20 -61.37
C HIS A 81 -6.01 0.99 -62.63
N GLY A 82 -7.12 1.72 -62.60
CA GLY A 82 -7.55 2.58 -63.69
C GLY A 82 -6.88 3.96 -63.64
N SER A 83 -6.36 4.44 -64.78
CA SER A 83 -5.72 5.78 -64.90
C SER A 83 -6.63 6.97 -64.51
N ALA A 84 -7.93 6.75 -64.36
CA ALA A 84 -8.90 7.71 -63.84
C ALA A 84 -8.77 7.90 -62.31
N ALA A 85 -8.60 6.81 -61.56
CA ALA A 85 -8.49 6.81 -60.10
C ALA A 85 -7.25 7.60 -59.63
N LEU A 86 -6.12 7.36 -60.30
CA LEU A 86 -4.86 8.08 -60.06
C LEU A 86 -4.98 9.58 -60.36
N ARG A 87 -5.78 9.97 -61.37
CA ARG A 87 -6.00 11.38 -61.70
C ARG A 87 -6.86 12.09 -60.66
N VAL A 88 -7.93 11.45 -60.19
CA VAL A 88 -8.78 11.98 -59.10
C VAL A 88 -7.96 12.10 -57.81
N ALA A 89 -7.17 11.07 -57.45
CA ALA A 89 -6.29 11.11 -56.29
C ALA A 89 -5.24 12.24 -56.40
N SER A 90 -4.66 12.47 -57.57
CA SER A 90 -3.71 13.59 -57.77
C SER A 90 -4.37 14.96 -57.62
N GLN A 91 -5.60 15.13 -58.09
CA GLN A 91 -6.32 16.40 -57.97
C GLN A 91 -6.74 16.67 -56.51
N VAL A 92 -7.19 15.64 -55.79
CA VAL A 92 -7.48 15.74 -54.35
C VAL A 92 -6.22 16.06 -53.55
N GLY A 93 -5.05 15.50 -53.92
CA GLY A 93 -3.77 15.86 -53.34
C GLY A 93 -3.45 17.36 -53.49
N VAL A 94 -3.58 17.91 -54.70
CA VAL A 94 -3.33 19.34 -54.97
C VAL A 94 -4.28 20.25 -54.20
N VAL A 95 -5.56 19.88 -54.06
CA VAL A 95 -6.52 20.68 -53.28
C VAL A 95 -6.20 20.64 -51.78
N ASN A 96 -5.78 19.48 -51.25
CA ASN A 96 -5.38 19.33 -49.85
C ASN A 96 -4.15 20.18 -49.51
N ASP A 97 -3.15 20.20 -50.39
CA ASP A 97 -1.94 21.00 -50.17
C ASP A 97 -2.23 22.51 -50.19
N LYS A 98 -3.06 23.00 -51.12
CA LYS A 98 -3.49 24.41 -51.13
C LYS A 98 -4.36 24.77 -49.91
N ALA A 99 -5.20 23.87 -49.43
CA ALA A 99 -5.98 24.09 -48.22
C ALA A 99 -5.09 24.20 -46.97
N LYS A 100 -4.00 23.41 -46.89
CA LYS A 100 -2.99 23.54 -45.84
C LYS A 100 -2.27 24.88 -45.91
N ASP A 101 -1.87 25.32 -47.10
CA ASP A 101 -1.23 26.63 -47.29
C ASP A 101 -2.15 27.78 -46.84
N ALA A 102 -3.44 27.71 -47.20
CA ALA A 102 -4.44 28.68 -46.77
C ALA A 102 -4.62 28.70 -45.24
N LEU A 103 -4.68 27.53 -44.60
CA LEU A 103 -4.76 27.38 -43.15
C LEU A 103 -3.52 27.95 -42.45
N GLU A 104 -2.32 27.74 -43.00
CA GLU A 104 -1.08 28.29 -42.45
C GLU A 104 -1.06 29.83 -42.53
N ILE A 105 -1.50 30.41 -43.65
CA ILE A 105 -1.60 31.86 -43.83
C ILE A 105 -2.60 32.47 -42.83
N ILE A 106 -3.77 31.86 -42.66
CA ILE A 106 -4.79 32.31 -41.71
C ILE A 106 -4.27 32.20 -40.27
N SER A 107 -3.63 31.07 -39.93
CA SER A 107 -3.04 30.85 -38.60
C SER A 107 -2.01 31.92 -38.25
N LYS A 108 -1.09 32.25 -39.16
CA LYS A 108 -0.11 33.32 -38.96
C LYS A 108 -0.77 34.68 -38.76
N ARG A 109 -1.81 35.01 -39.53
CA ARG A 109 -2.53 36.29 -39.43
C ARG A 109 -3.23 36.46 -38.09
N GLU A 110 -3.96 35.44 -37.64
CA GLU A 110 -4.74 35.52 -36.40
C GLU A 110 -3.84 35.42 -35.15
N SER A 111 -2.70 34.75 -35.25
CA SER A 111 -1.66 34.74 -34.21
C SER A 111 -1.14 36.15 -33.88
N VAL A 112 -0.98 37.02 -34.89
CA VAL A 112 -0.57 38.42 -34.70
C VAL A 112 -1.64 39.23 -33.97
N LYS A 113 -2.92 39.03 -34.29
CA LYS A 113 -4.03 39.69 -33.58
C LYS A 113 -4.12 39.24 -32.12
N LEU A 114 -3.93 37.95 -31.85
CA LEU A 114 -3.91 37.41 -30.49
C LEU A 114 -2.77 38.02 -29.67
N LEU A 115 -1.61 38.26 -30.27
CA LEU A 115 -0.48 38.92 -29.63
C LEU A 115 -0.75 40.39 -29.32
N ASP A 116 -1.41 41.12 -30.23
CA ASP A 116 -1.83 42.51 -30.00
C ASP A 116 -2.87 42.62 -28.87
N LEU A 117 -3.86 41.73 -28.85
CA LEU A 117 -4.84 41.62 -27.76
C LEU A 117 -4.17 41.34 -26.41
N LYS A 118 -3.20 40.42 -26.36
CA LYS A 118 -2.38 40.16 -25.16
C LYS A 118 -1.66 41.41 -24.66
N ASN A 119 -1.10 42.21 -25.57
CA ASN A 119 -0.43 43.46 -25.21
C ASN A 119 -1.40 44.53 -24.72
N LYS A 120 -2.59 44.64 -25.32
CA LYS A 120 -3.65 45.56 -24.90
C LYS A 120 -4.22 45.20 -23.52
N MET A 121 -4.44 43.92 -23.24
CA MET A 121 -4.88 43.46 -21.92
C MET A 121 -3.84 43.80 -20.83
N LYS A 122 -2.55 43.60 -21.12
CA LYS A 122 -1.46 43.94 -20.18
C LYS A 122 -1.43 45.43 -19.83
N LYS A 123 -1.71 46.31 -20.80
CA LYS A 123 -1.79 47.76 -20.59
C LYS A 123 -3.01 48.19 -19.79
N ASN A 124 -4.11 47.43 -19.85
CA ASN A 124 -5.39 47.77 -19.21
C ASN A 124 -5.71 46.95 -17.95
N LYS A 125 -4.70 46.30 -17.34
CA LYS A 125 -4.86 45.31 -16.26
C LYS A 125 -5.72 45.74 -15.05
N ASN A 126 -5.91 47.04 -14.81
CA ASN A 126 -6.69 47.56 -13.68
C ASN A 126 -8.15 47.94 -14.05
N ASN A 127 -8.56 47.84 -15.31
CA ASN A 127 -9.93 48.15 -15.74
C ASN A 127 -10.67 46.87 -16.13
N TYR A 128 -11.40 46.33 -15.15
CA TYR A 128 -12.06 45.02 -15.23
C TYR A 128 -13.04 44.90 -16.42
N SER A 129 -13.81 45.96 -16.70
CA SER A 129 -14.79 45.92 -17.80
C SER A 129 -14.13 45.79 -19.17
N ILE A 130 -13.02 46.50 -19.40
CA ILE A 130 -12.25 46.46 -20.65
C ILE A 130 -11.50 45.12 -20.79
N VAL A 131 -10.93 44.61 -19.70
CA VAL A 131 -10.23 43.32 -19.72
C VAL A 131 -11.19 42.16 -19.98
N SER A 132 -12.42 42.23 -19.45
CA SER A 132 -13.45 41.20 -19.67
C SER A 132 -13.88 41.11 -21.13
N SER A 133 -14.11 42.24 -21.82
CA SER A 133 -14.49 42.23 -23.25
C SER A 133 -13.35 41.76 -24.14
N MET A 134 -12.11 42.19 -23.88
CA MET A 134 -10.92 41.72 -24.60
C MET A 134 -10.65 40.22 -24.40
N ARG A 135 -11.08 39.66 -23.27
CA ARG A 135 -10.95 38.24 -22.96
C ARG A 135 -11.87 37.37 -23.82
N LEU A 136 -13.11 37.79 -24.01
CA LEU A 136 -14.05 37.10 -24.91
C LEU A 136 -13.54 37.08 -26.36
N GLU A 137 -12.92 38.17 -26.80
CA GLU A 137 -12.32 38.27 -28.14
C GLU A 137 -11.06 37.40 -28.28
N ALA A 138 -10.22 37.34 -27.25
CA ALA A 138 -9.05 36.46 -27.22
C ALA A 138 -9.42 34.97 -27.17
N ASP A 139 -10.46 34.61 -26.40
CA ASP A 139 -10.94 33.22 -26.30
C ASP A 139 -11.51 32.74 -27.66
N ALA A 140 -12.24 33.60 -28.38
CA ALA A 140 -12.72 33.29 -29.73
C ALA A 140 -11.58 33.12 -30.75
N LEU A 141 -10.47 33.86 -30.60
CA LEU A 141 -9.27 33.71 -31.43
C LEU A 141 -8.45 32.45 -31.08
N ASP A 142 -8.41 32.06 -29.81
CA ASP A 142 -7.73 30.82 -29.37
C ASP A 142 -8.49 29.58 -29.85
N GLU A 143 -9.83 29.60 -29.75
CA GLU A 143 -10.71 28.55 -30.30
C GLU A 143 -10.55 28.44 -31.83
N LEU A 144 -10.40 29.57 -32.53
CA LEU A 144 -10.15 29.62 -33.97
C LEU A 144 -8.80 29.01 -34.37
N LEU A 145 -7.74 29.30 -33.63
CA LEU A 145 -6.37 28.90 -33.97
C LEU A 145 -6.06 27.44 -33.64
N PHE A 146 -6.67 26.92 -32.59
CA PHE A 146 -6.25 25.67 -31.97
C PHE A 146 -7.40 24.66 -31.78
N GLY A 147 -8.64 25.05 -32.08
CA GLY A 147 -9.83 24.22 -31.95
C GLY A 147 -10.34 24.10 -30.51
N ALA A 148 -11.60 23.69 -30.35
CA ALA A 148 -12.33 23.65 -29.07
C ALA A 148 -11.66 22.81 -27.95
N ASP A 149 -10.72 21.91 -28.29
CA ASP A 149 -10.09 20.96 -27.37
C ASP A 149 -8.68 21.37 -26.87
N SER A 150 -8.20 22.56 -27.24
CA SER A 150 -6.80 22.96 -27.04
C SER A 150 -6.59 24.02 -25.94
N GLN A 151 -6.96 23.70 -24.69
CA GLN A 151 -6.81 24.61 -23.54
C GLN A 151 -5.35 24.86 -23.07
N ARG A 152 -4.36 25.06 -23.97
CA ARG A 152 -2.94 25.12 -23.58
C ARG A 152 -2.26 26.49 -23.75
N GLY A 153 -2.67 27.33 -24.69
CA GLY A 153 -1.89 28.55 -25.03
C GLY A 153 -2.02 29.73 -24.06
N VAL A 154 -3.24 30.03 -23.60
CA VAL A 154 -3.51 31.17 -22.70
C VAL A 154 -3.48 30.76 -21.22
N TYR A 155 -3.75 29.48 -20.94
CA TYR A 155 -3.81 28.91 -19.60
C TYR A 155 -2.45 28.88 -18.87
N GLU A 156 -1.35 28.68 -19.58
CA GLU A 156 -0.01 28.60 -18.97
C GLU A 156 0.55 29.96 -18.53
N PHE A 157 0.14 31.06 -19.19
CA PHE A 157 0.54 32.41 -18.78
C PHE A 157 -0.29 32.91 -17.58
N LEU A 158 -1.59 32.60 -17.54
CA LEU A 158 -2.49 32.99 -16.45
C LEU A 158 -2.23 32.23 -15.14
N ASN A 159 -1.62 31.04 -15.21
CA ASN A 159 -1.28 30.27 -14.01
C ASN A 159 -0.12 30.90 -13.20
N LYS A 160 0.56 31.93 -13.76
CA LYS A 160 1.70 32.60 -13.13
C LYS A 160 1.38 33.92 -12.42
N ASN A 161 0.20 34.53 -12.61
CA ASN A 161 -0.16 35.75 -11.85
C ASN A 161 -1.67 35.88 -11.61
N ASP A 162 -2.00 35.92 -10.31
CA ASP A 162 -3.25 36.29 -9.63
C ASP A 162 -4.31 35.18 -9.39
N LYS A 163 -4.23 34.59 -8.18
CA LYS A 163 -4.97 33.38 -7.75
C LYS A 163 -6.07 33.62 -6.70
N GLN A 164 -6.33 34.86 -6.26
CA GLN A 164 -7.17 35.06 -5.08
C GLN A 164 -8.66 35.33 -5.39
N ILE A 165 -8.97 36.14 -6.40
CA ILE A 165 -10.34 36.69 -6.58
C ILE A 165 -11.28 35.72 -7.33
N ASP A 166 -10.74 34.93 -8.26
CA ASP A 166 -11.51 33.98 -9.08
C ASP A 166 -11.85 32.68 -8.31
N VAL A 167 -11.11 32.39 -7.24
CA VAL A 167 -11.31 31.21 -6.40
C VAL A 167 -12.56 31.39 -5.52
N ASP A 168 -12.77 32.57 -4.94
CA ASP A 168 -13.86 32.79 -3.97
C ASP A 168 -15.26 32.85 -4.62
N LEU A 169 -15.38 33.46 -5.80
CA LEU A 169 -16.66 33.54 -6.55
C LEU A 169 -17.06 32.19 -7.17
N ARG A 170 -16.09 31.43 -7.70
CA ARG A 170 -16.34 30.06 -8.18
C ARG A 170 -16.65 29.11 -7.02
N ILE A 171 -15.97 29.25 -5.88
CA ILE A 171 -16.28 28.49 -4.66
C ILE A 171 -17.72 28.78 -4.20
N TYR A 172 -18.14 30.05 -4.18
CA TYR A 172 -19.49 30.43 -3.73
C TYR A 172 -20.61 29.84 -4.59
N HIS A 173 -20.56 30.00 -5.91
CA HIS A 173 -21.58 29.46 -6.82
C HIS A 173 -21.57 27.93 -6.87
N TYR A 174 -20.39 27.32 -6.79
CA TYR A 174 -20.22 25.87 -6.70
C TYR A 174 -20.81 25.31 -5.39
N GLN A 175 -20.55 25.97 -4.25
CA GLN A 175 -21.09 25.57 -2.95
C GLN A 175 -22.63 25.67 -2.91
N LYS A 176 -23.22 26.75 -3.45
CA LYS A 176 -24.68 26.93 -3.47
C LYS A 176 -25.43 25.85 -4.27
N SER A 177 -24.91 25.50 -5.46
CA SER A 177 -25.47 24.40 -6.27
C SER A 177 -25.37 23.05 -5.55
N LYS A 178 -24.24 22.81 -4.86
CA LYS A 178 -24.00 21.56 -4.11
C LYS A 178 -24.83 21.43 -2.84
N ILE A 179 -25.16 22.53 -2.17
CA ILE A 179 -26.07 22.53 -1.01
C ILE A 179 -27.48 22.13 -1.42
N LYS A 180 -27.97 22.63 -2.57
CA LYS A 180 -29.29 22.25 -3.10
C LYS A 180 -29.37 20.78 -3.52
N GLU A 181 -28.29 20.24 -4.09
CA GLU A 181 -28.15 18.82 -4.41
C GLU A 181 -28.10 17.97 -3.13
N LEU A 182 -27.38 18.42 -2.10
CA LEU A 182 -27.28 17.75 -0.80
C LEU A 182 -28.63 17.68 -0.07
N LYS A 183 -29.40 18.77 -0.08
CA LYS A 183 -30.75 18.80 0.52
C LYS A 183 -31.66 17.74 -0.11
N LYS A 184 -31.64 17.65 -1.44
CA LYS A 184 -32.38 16.63 -2.20
C LYS A 184 -31.93 15.20 -1.86
N ASP A 185 -30.63 14.96 -1.74
CA ASP A 185 -30.09 13.64 -1.40
C ASP A 185 -30.41 13.22 0.05
N VAL A 186 -30.38 14.17 1.00
CA VAL A 186 -30.76 13.95 2.40
C VAL A 186 -32.26 13.69 2.53
N ASP A 187 -33.10 14.40 1.79
CA ASP A 187 -34.55 14.16 1.77
C ASP A 187 -34.89 12.78 1.20
N LEU A 188 -34.22 12.36 0.12
CA LEU A 188 -34.38 11.03 -0.46
C LEU A 188 -33.91 9.91 0.50
N LEU A 189 -32.81 10.15 1.25
CA LEU A 189 -32.34 9.23 2.27
C LEU A 189 -33.33 9.11 3.43
N LEU A 190 -33.92 10.22 3.87
CA LEU A 190 -34.93 10.21 4.94
C LEU A 190 -36.21 9.49 4.48
N GLU A 191 -36.70 9.78 3.27
CA GLU A 191 -37.88 9.12 2.72
C GLU A 191 -37.70 7.59 2.65
N ARG A 192 -36.55 7.13 2.14
CA ARG A 192 -36.22 5.69 2.10
C ARG A 192 -36.04 5.08 3.48
N TYR A 193 -35.47 5.84 4.42
CA TYR A 193 -35.34 5.41 5.82
C TYR A 193 -36.71 5.22 6.49
N LEU A 194 -37.65 6.15 6.27
CA LEU A 194 -39.01 6.08 6.81
C LEU A 194 -39.83 4.94 6.19
N ASN A 195 -39.59 4.61 4.92
CA ASN A 195 -40.27 3.52 4.21
C ASN A 195 -39.60 2.15 4.37
N PHE A 196 -38.50 2.04 5.14
CA PHE A 196 -37.75 0.79 5.28
C PHE A 196 -38.54 -0.31 6.01
N GLU A 197 -39.48 0.04 6.88
CA GLU A 197 -40.31 -0.93 7.64
C GLU A 197 -41.45 -1.54 6.83
N SER A 198 -41.85 -0.90 5.74
CA SER A 198 -42.89 -1.40 4.83
C SER A 198 -42.33 -2.18 3.63
N SER A 199 -40.99 -2.29 3.52
CA SER A 199 -40.34 -3.03 2.43
C SER A 199 -40.36 -4.53 2.70
N ILE A 200 -40.87 -5.28 1.72
CA ILE A 200 -40.91 -6.75 1.72
C ILE A 200 -39.48 -7.35 1.59
N ASP A 201 -38.49 -6.57 1.14
CA ASP A 201 -37.12 -7.05 0.86
C ASP A 201 -36.06 -6.10 1.44
N ILE A 202 -35.75 -6.32 2.72
CA ILE A 202 -34.73 -5.60 3.51
C ILE A 202 -33.36 -5.61 2.83
N GLY A 203 -33.02 -6.69 2.11
CA GLY A 203 -31.73 -6.83 1.42
C GLY A 203 -31.57 -5.87 0.25
N LYS A 204 -32.62 -5.71 -0.57
CA LYS A 204 -32.63 -4.74 -1.68
C LYS A 204 -32.56 -3.31 -1.18
N GLU A 205 -33.27 -2.97 -0.11
CA GLU A 205 -33.22 -1.63 0.45
C GLU A 205 -31.84 -1.29 1.04
N LEU A 206 -31.15 -2.24 1.69
CA LEU A 206 -29.78 -2.02 2.16
C LEU A 206 -28.78 -1.77 1.02
N VAL A 207 -28.97 -2.41 -0.14
CA VAL A 207 -28.14 -2.14 -1.34
C VAL A 207 -28.42 -0.73 -1.88
N GLN A 208 -29.68 -0.31 -1.86
CA GLN A 208 -30.13 1.00 -2.32
C GLN A 208 -29.68 2.14 -1.39
N LEU A 209 -29.80 1.97 -0.07
CA LEU A 209 -29.25 2.86 0.97
C LEU A 209 -27.73 3.00 0.84
N LYS A 210 -27.02 1.89 0.62
CA LYS A 210 -25.57 1.91 0.35
C LYS A 210 -25.24 2.67 -0.93
N LYS A 211 -26.06 2.55 -1.97
CA LYS A 211 -25.86 3.30 -3.22
C LYS A 211 -26.03 4.80 -2.96
N ALA A 212 -27.09 5.22 -2.26
CA ALA A 212 -27.40 6.60 -1.91
C ALA A 212 -26.36 7.25 -0.98
N THR A 213 -25.95 6.56 0.09
CA THR A 213 -24.89 7.02 1.02
C THR A 213 -23.48 7.06 0.39
N ARG A 214 -23.31 6.42 -0.77
CA ARG A 214 -22.04 6.41 -1.54
C ARG A 214 -22.03 7.48 -2.66
N ILE A 215 -23.10 8.25 -2.85
CA ILE A 215 -23.20 9.23 -3.95
C ILE A 215 -22.34 10.48 -3.64
N ARG A 216 -21.31 10.67 -4.47
CA ARG A 216 -20.56 11.87 -4.90
C ARG A 216 -20.00 12.88 -3.86
N PHE A 217 -20.56 13.05 -2.67
CA PHE A 217 -20.18 14.13 -1.75
C PHE A 217 -18.89 13.86 -0.96
N LEU A 218 -18.75 12.66 -0.37
CA LEU A 218 -17.55 12.25 0.40
C LEU A 218 -16.25 12.21 -0.41
N LYS A 219 -16.36 12.18 -1.75
CA LYS A 219 -15.21 12.22 -2.68
C LYS A 219 -14.95 13.61 -3.26
N SER A 220 -15.80 14.61 -3.00
CA SER A 220 -15.64 15.95 -3.58
C SER A 220 -14.58 16.75 -2.84
N GLU A 221 -13.78 17.55 -3.57
CA GLU A 221 -12.80 18.50 -3.00
C GLU A 221 -13.46 19.50 -2.01
N CYS A 222 -14.76 19.73 -2.13
CA CYS A 222 -15.54 20.56 -1.18
C CYS A 222 -15.52 19.98 0.25
N ALA A 223 -15.72 18.66 0.40
CA ALA A 223 -15.72 18.00 1.71
C ALA A 223 -14.35 18.04 2.40
N LYS A 224 -13.26 18.20 1.63
CA LYS A 224 -11.89 18.34 2.16
C LYS A 224 -11.54 19.79 2.57
N LYS A 225 -12.24 20.79 2.03
CA LYS A 225 -11.92 22.22 2.19
C LYS A 225 -12.87 22.98 3.11
N CYS A 226 -14.05 22.46 3.43
CA CYS A 226 -14.97 23.10 4.38
C CYS A 226 -14.44 23.02 5.83
N ARG A 227 -13.84 24.10 6.32
CA ARG A 227 -13.44 24.31 7.73
C ARG A 227 -14.44 25.19 8.50
N LYS A 228 -15.74 24.95 8.35
CA LYS A 228 -16.77 25.55 9.23
C LYS A 228 -17.39 24.43 10.08
N ASP A 229 -17.42 24.64 11.39
CA ASP A 229 -17.73 23.61 12.39
C ASP A 229 -19.10 22.94 12.16
N GLU A 230 -20.11 23.71 11.72
CA GLU A 230 -21.46 23.22 11.42
C GLU A 230 -21.51 22.24 10.23
N TYR A 231 -20.66 22.44 9.21
CA TYR A 231 -20.54 21.51 8.08
C TYR A 231 -19.79 20.23 8.46
N TYR A 232 -18.85 20.33 9.39
CA TYR A 232 -18.05 19.20 9.86
C TYR A 232 -18.90 18.22 10.66
N GLU A 233 -19.82 18.70 11.50
CA GLU A 233 -20.73 17.85 12.28
C GLU A 233 -21.69 17.04 11.40
N GLY A 234 -22.26 17.66 10.36
CA GLY A 234 -23.08 16.95 9.36
C GLY A 234 -22.30 15.90 8.57
N LEU A 235 -21.05 16.19 8.22
CA LEU A 235 -20.13 15.27 7.53
C LEU A 235 -19.76 14.06 8.39
N MET A 236 -19.43 14.29 9.66
CA MET A 236 -19.12 13.22 10.62
C MET A 236 -20.34 12.31 10.83
N THR A 237 -21.53 12.90 10.93
CA THR A 237 -22.79 12.15 11.07
C THR A 237 -23.06 11.26 9.85
N LEU A 238 -22.86 11.75 8.62
CA LEU A 238 -22.99 10.93 7.40
C LEU A 238 -21.95 9.81 7.30
N GLN A 239 -20.71 10.05 7.75
CA GLN A 239 -19.67 9.02 7.77
C GLN A 239 -19.97 7.90 8.77
N LEU A 240 -20.51 8.26 9.94
CA LEU A 240 -20.96 7.31 10.96
C LEU A 240 -22.12 6.45 10.42
N ILE A 241 -23.15 7.09 9.83
CA ILE A 241 -24.27 6.39 9.20
C ILE A 241 -23.77 5.40 8.12
N ASN A 242 -22.83 5.80 7.26
CA ASN A 242 -22.28 4.90 6.22
C ASN A 242 -21.47 3.74 6.82
N LYS A 243 -20.70 3.97 7.89
CA LYS A 243 -20.01 2.89 8.62
C LYS A 243 -21.01 1.91 9.22
N ASP A 244 -22.11 2.41 9.77
CA ASP A 244 -23.12 1.57 10.40
C ASP A 244 -23.95 0.82 9.36
N VAL A 245 -24.29 1.40 8.22
CA VAL A 245 -24.94 0.69 7.09
C VAL A 245 -24.10 -0.51 6.63
N LYS A 246 -22.76 -0.40 6.64
CA LYS A 246 -21.87 -1.54 6.33
C LYS A 246 -21.92 -2.64 7.40
N LYS A 247 -22.07 -2.28 8.68
CA LYS A 247 -22.19 -3.22 9.80
C LYS A 247 -23.57 -3.89 9.83
N ILE A 248 -24.63 -3.12 9.61
CA ILE A 248 -26.02 -3.57 9.51
C ILE A 248 -26.18 -4.62 8.39
N ARG A 249 -25.49 -4.45 7.25
CA ARG A 249 -25.47 -5.48 6.20
C ARG A 249 -24.92 -6.83 6.69
N LYS A 250 -24.01 -6.84 7.66
CA LYS A 250 -23.44 -8.07 8.22
C LYS A 250 -24.31 -8.65 9.35
N ASN A 251 -25.10 -7.83 10.04
CA ASN A 251 -26.04 -8.26 11.07
C ASN A 251 -27.29 -7.36 11.09
N PRO A 252 -28.38 -7.75 10.41
CA PRO A 252 -29.60 -6.96 10.31
C PRO A 252 -30.31 -6.71 11.65
N GLN A 253 -30.12 -7.55 12.68
CA GLN A 253 -30.76 -7.33 13.99
C GLN A 253 -30.12 -6.17 14.77
N LEU A 254 -28.84 -5.90 14.55
CA LEU A 254 -28.13 -4.74 15.10
C LEU A 254 -28.75 -3.40 14.63
N TYR A 255 -29.49 -3.41 13.51
CA TYR A 255 -30.21 -2.25 12.99
C TYR A 255 -31.40 -1.85 13.86
N ILE A 256 -32.22 -2.83 14.27
CA ILE A 256 -33.42 -2.59 15.08
C ILE A 256 -33.02 -1.93 16.40
N GLN A 257 -31.90 -2.36 16.99
CA GLN A 257 -31.36 -1.82 18.24
C GLN A 257 -30.83 -0.38 18.11
N ASN A 258 -30.37 0.04 16.93
CA ASN A 258 -29.74 1.35 16.69
C ASN A 258 -30.63 2.34 15.90
N LYS A 259 -31.90 1.99 15.66
CA LYS A 259 -32.84 2.78 14.84
C LYS A 259 -33.02 4.21 15.36
N SER A 260 -33.15 4.39 16.68
CA SER A 260 -33.31 5.73 17.28
C SER A 260 -32.10 6.63 17.05
N TYR A 261 -30.89 6.07 17.09
CA TYR A 261 -29.63 6.76 16.84
C TYR A 261 -29.52 7.26 15.39
N ILE A 262 -29.84 6.40 14.41
CA ILE A 262 -29.79 6.76 12.98
C ILE A 262 -30.81 7.86 12.66
N LYS A 263 -32.04 7.75 13.17
CA LYS A 263 -33.07 8.78 13.02
C LYS A 263 -32.62 10.13 13.58
N SER A 264 -32.07 10.13 14.81
CA SER A 264 -31.56 11.34 15.45
C SER A 264 -30.43 12.01 14.65
N GLY A 265 -29.54 11.21 14.05
CA GLY A 265 -28.48 11.73 13.17
C GLY A 265 -29.02 12.42 11.92
N ILE A 266 -30.03 11.83 11.26
CA ILE A 266 -30.63 12.43 10.06
C ILE A 266 -31.39 13.73 10.42
N ASP A 267 -32.13 13.75 11.52
CA ASP A 267 -32.87 14.93 11.97
C ASP A 267 -31.94 16.12 12.31
N LYS A 268 -30.76 15.84 12.88
CA LYS A 268 -29.72 16.86 13.12
C LYS A 268 -29.18 17.44 11.81
N ILE A 269 -28.89 16.60 10.81
CA ILE A 269 -28.42 17.04 9.49
C ILE A 269 -29.47 17.94 8.82
N LYS A 270 -30.76 17.59 8.91
CA LYS A 270 -31.84 18.42 8.37
C LYS A 270 -31.89 19.81 9.01
N LYS A 271 -31.86 19.89 10.35
CA LYS A 271 -31.80 21.18 11.06
C LYS A 271 -30.60 22.03 10.64
N LEU A 272 -29.43 21.43 10.46
CA LEU A 272 -28.24 22.14 9.99
C LEU A 272 -28.42 22.69 8.57
N ILE A 273 -29.02 21.91 7.67
CA ILE A 273 -29.28 22.34 6.29
C ILE A 273 -30.34 23.45 6.22
N ASP A 274 -31.41 23.35 7.03
CA ASP A 274 -32.49 24.34 7.05
C ASP A 274 -32.08 25.67 7.69
N ASN A 275 -31.05 25.67 8.54
CA ASN A 275 -30.47 26.88 9.13
C ASN A 275 -29.43 27.57 8.22
N LEU A 276 -29.10 27.01 7.05
CA LEU A 276 -28.24 27.69 6.08
C LEU A 276 -29.03 28.83 5.41
N PRO A 277 -28.55 30.08 5.45
CA PRO A 277 -29.30 31.21 4.90
C PRO A 277 -29.49 31.06 3.38
N GLU A 278 -30.71 30.77 2.93
CA GLU A 278 -31.01 30.54 1.51
C GLU A 278 -31.02 31.84 0.67
N LYS A 279 -31.28 33.00 1.29
CA LYS A 279 -31.17 34.34 0.68
C LYS A 279 -30.94 35.39 1.77
N VAL A 280 -30.01 36.31 1.57
CA VAL A 280 -30.29 37.71 1.97
C VAL A 280 -31.30 38.17 0.93
N SER A 281 -32.54 38.42 1.34
CA SER A 281 -33.58 38.79 0.39
C SER A 281 -33.25 40.16 -0.22
N LEU A 282 -33.56 40.34 -1.51
CA LEU A 282 -33.52 41.65 -2.16
C LEU A 282 -34.40 42.65 -1.38
N GLU A 283 -35.40 42.14 -0.65
CA GLU A 283 -36.28 42.87 0.23
C GLU A 283 -35.60 43.35 1.52
N GLU A 284 -34.76 42.56 2.18
CA GLU A 284 -33.91 43.03 3.30
C GLU A 284 -32.85 44.02 2.82
N THR A 285 -32.31 43.83 1.61
CA THR A 285 -31.35 44.75 0.98
C THR A 285 -32.02 46.08 0.65
N ASN A 286 -33.26 46.04 0.16
CA ASN A 286 -34.06 47.22 -0.15
C ASN A 286 -34.67 47.88 1.10
N GLN A 287 -34.98 47.13 2.16
CA GLN A 287 -35.40 47.65 3.46
C GLN A 287 -34.26 48.37 4.16
N LEU A 288 -33.01 47.88 4.04
CA LEU A 288 -31.81 48.58 4.48
C LEU A 288 -31.52 49.84 3.64
N LEU A 289 -31.79 49.81 2.33
CA LEU A 289 -31.69 50.97 1.44
C LEU A 289 -32.79 52.02 1.70
N ASP A 290 -34.00 51.59 2.05
CA ASP A 290 -35.15 52.44 2.39
C ASP A 290 -35.03 53.02 3.80
N LEU A 291 -34.49 52.27 4.77
CA LEU A 291 -34.10 52.81 6.09
C LEU A 291 -33.02 53.89 5.96
N LYS A 292 -32.04 53.69 5.06
CA LYS A 292 -30.98 54.65 4.74
C LYS A 292 -31.52 55.96 4.15
N ASN A 293 -32.64 55.91 3.41
CA ASN A 293 -33.24 57.08 2.77
C ASN A 293 -34.27 57.81 3.66
N LYS A 294 -34.94 57.10 4.58
CA LYS A 294 -35.94 57.68 5.49
C LYS A 294 -35.35 58.35 6.73
N LEU A 295 -34.14 57.99 7.11
CA LEU A 295 -33.48 58.53 8.29
C LEU A 295 -32.45 59.57 7.86
N LYS A 296 -32.90 60.83 7.73
CA LYS A 296 -32.03 62.00 7.59
C LYS A 296 -31.19 62.16 8.86
N PHE A 297 -30.07 61.45 8.95
CA PHE A 297 -29.05 61.68 9.96
C PHE A 297 -27.90 62.48 9.34
N GLU A 298 -27.46 63.52 10.05
CA GLU A 298 -26.48 64.49 9.57
C GLU A 298 -25.04 63.93 9.53
N SER A 299 -24.80 62.70 9.97
CA SER A 299 -23.57 61.95 9.70
C SER A 299 -23.80 60.43 9.82
N PHE A 300 -23.35 59.66 8.83
CA PHE A 300 -23.45 58.18 8.78
C PHE A 300 -22.52 57.49 9.80
N GLN A 301 -21.47 58.20 10.25
CA GLN A 301 -20.42 57.64 11.12
C GLN A 301 -20.87 57.43 12.57
N ASP A 302 -21.78 58.26 13.09
CA ASP A 302 -22.16 58.19 14.50
C ASP A 302 -23.14 57.05 14.80
N TYR A 303 -24.08 56.76 13.89
CA TYR A 303 -25.02 55.65 14.03
C TYR A 303 -24.33 54.29 13.80
N GLU A 304 -23.45 54.21 12.80
CA GLU A 304 -22.69 53.00 12.50
C GLU A 304 -21.76 52.64 13.68
N THR A 305 -21.13 53.64 14.30
CA THR A 305 -20.30 53.45 15.49
C THR A 305 -21.11 52.98 16.70
N LEU A 306 -22.28 53.57 16.97
CA LEU A 306 -23.11 53.20 18.11
C LEU A 306 -23.75 51.81 17.94
N TYR A 307 -24.21 51.49 16.74
CA TYR A 307 -24.81 50.20 16.40
C TYR A 307 -23.77 49.08 16.40
N LEU A 308 -22.59 49.31 15.82
CA LEU A 308 -21.48 48.35 15.86
C LEU A 308 -20.97 48.15 17.29
N LYS A 309 -20.90 49.22 18.10
CA LYS A 309 -20.51 49.10 19.51
C LYS A 309 -21.47 48.21 20.29
N ARG A 310 -22.78 48.42 20.13
CA ARG A 310 -23.81 47.61 20.82
C ARG A 310 -23.84 46.15 20.34
N MET A 311 -23.69 45.92 19.03
CA MET A 311 -23.55 44.58 18.45
C MET A 311 -22.30 43.85 18.95
N VAL A 312 -21.16 44.55 19.03
CA VAL A 312 -19.91 43.99 19.55
C VAL A 312 -20.04 43.68 21.04
N GLU A 313 -20.70 44.54 21.83
CA GLU A 313 -20.96 44.29 23.26
C GLU A 313 -21.89 43.08 23.47
N GLU A 314 -22.99 42.97 22.71
CA GLU A 314 -23.90 41.81 22.76
C GLU A 314 -23.23 40.52 22.28
N TYR A 315 -22.47 40.57 21.18
CA TYR A 315 -21.72 39.42 20.66
C TYR A 315 -20.62 38.97 21.64
N THR A 316 -19.92 39.91 22.28
CA THR A 316 -18.89 39.60 23.27
C THR A 316 -19.50 38.96 24.52
N SER A 317 -20.68 39.44 24.94
CA SER A 317 -21.46 38.85 26.02
C SER A 317 -21.91 37.42 25.68
N LEU A 318 -22.52 37.21 24.51
CA LEU A 318 -22.96 35.89 24.04
C LEU A 318 -21.79 34.92 23.84
N SER A 319 -20.68 35.38 23.26
CA SER A 319 -19.46 34.60 23.09
C SER A 319 -18.89 34.15 24.44
N SER A 320 -18.91 35.03 25.44
CA SER A 320 -18.46 34.70 26.81
C SER A 320 -19.38 33.68 27.48
N GLN A 321 -20.70 33.83 27.33
CA GLN A 321 -21.66 32.84 27.83
C GLN A 321 -21.53 31.48 27.15
N LEU A 322 -21.29 31.47 25.83
CA LEU A 322 -21.10 30.24 25.06
C LEU A 322 -19.80 29.54 25.45
N LYS A 323 -18.69 30.28 25.60
CA LYS A 323 -17.40 29.75 26.10
C LYS A 323 -17.55 29.12 27.48
N ASN A 324 -18.30 29.75 28.39
CA ASN A 324 -18.55 29.18 29.72
C ASN A 324 -19.38 27.89 29.64
N LYS A 325 -20.42 27.83 28.80
CA LYS A 325 -21.21 26.60 28.60
C LYS A 325 -20.39 25.48 27.95
N ILE A 326 -19.57 25.81 26.96
CA ILE A 326 -18.64 24.87 26.31
C ILE A 326 -17.65 24.32 27.36
N GLY A 327 -17.04 25.18 28.17
CA GLY A 327 -16.11 24.75 29.22
C GLY A 327 -16.75 23.84 30.28
N VAL A 328 -18.03 24.03 30.62
CA VAL A 328 -18.77 23.13 31.51
C VAL A 328 -19.05 21.79 30.83
N LEU A 329 -19.45 21.80 29.56
CA LEU A 329 -19.70 20.56 28.78
C LEU A 329 -18.41 19.77 28.54
N GLU A 330 -17.30 20.44 28.26
CA GLU A 330 -15.97 19.83 28.11
C GLU A 330 -15.55 19.16 29.41
N LYS A 331 -15.66 19.84 30.56
CA LYS A 331 -15.36 19.25 31.88
C LYS A 331 -16.24 18.04 32.19
N ASN A 332 -17.53 18.12 31.93
CA ASN A 332 -18.46 17.00 32.16
C ASN A 332 -18.13 15.81 31.25
N THR A 333 -17.78 16.08 29.99
CA THR A 333 -17.37 15.06 29.01
C THR A 333 -16.06 14.41 29.41
N GLU A 334 -15.07 15.20 29.82
CA GLU A 334 -13.77 14.73 30.29
C GLU A 334 -13.93 13.85 31.54
N GLN A 335 -14.78 14.26 32.49
CA GLN A 335 -15.08 13.47 33.68
C GLN A 335 -15.81 12.16 33.35
N ALA A 336 -16.73 12.16 32.38
CA ALA A 336 -17.41 10.95 31.91
C ALA A 336 -16.46 9.99 31.19
N VAL A 337 -15.60 10.51 30.30
CA VAL A 337 -14.56 9.73 29.61
C VAL A 337 -13.58 9.13 30.60
N LYS A 338 -13.14 9.91 31.60
CA LYS A 338 -12.27 9.43 32.67
C LYS A 338 -12.91 8.27 33.44
N LYS A 339 -14.17 8.43 33.85
CA LYS A 339 -14.92 7.40 34.60
C LYS A 339 -15.09 6.10 33.81
N GLU A 340 -15.40 6.18 32.52
CA GLU A 340 -15.52 4.98 31.66
C GLU A 340 -14.15 4.34 31.38
N SER A 341 -13.10 5.15 31.17
CA SER A 341 -11.74 4.64 31.02
C SER A 341 -11.26 3.88 32.27
N GLU A 342 -11.56 4.39 33.48
CA GLU A 342 -11.23 3.72 34.75
C GLU A 342 -12.03 2.42 34.94
N LYS A 343 -13.26 2.36 34.43
CA LYS A 343 -14.07 1.15 34.43
C LYS A 343 -13.48 0.09 33.48
N LEU A 344 -13.13 0.46 32.25
CA LEU A 344 -12.49 -0.45 31.30
C LEU A 344 -11.13 -0.96 31.81
N MET A 345 -10.34 -0.12 32.48
CA MET A 345 -9.08 -0.54 33.09
C MET A 345 -9.29 -1.58 34.21
N ARG A 346 -10.34 -1.44 35.02
CA ARG A 346 -10.69 -2.45 36.03
C ARG A 346 -11.12 -3.76 35.40
N GLU A 347 -11.96 -3.72 34.36
CA GLU A 347 -12.35 -4.92 33.60
C GLU A 347 -11.13 -5.61 32.97
N TYR A 348 -10.22 -4.82 32.38
CA TYR A 348 -8.95 -5.33 31.84
C TYR A 348 -8.11 -6.02 32.91
N THR A 349 -7.90 -5.40 34.08
CA THR A 349 -7.11 -5.99 35.17
C THR A 349 -7.73 -7.30 35.65
N THR A 350 -9.05 -7.36 35.84
CA THR A 350 -9.74 -8.60 36.24
C THR A 350 -9.56 -9.71 35.21
N ILE A 351 -9.71 -9.41 33.91
CA ILE A 351 -9.52 -10.40 32.84
C ILE A 351 -8.05 -10.85 32.78
N ASN A 352 -7.12 -9.91 32.91
CA ASN A 352 -5.70 -10.20 32.95
C ASN A 352 -5.36 -11.15 34.11
N GLU A 353 -5.83 -10.86 35.32
CA GLU A 353 -5.67 -11.74 36.48
C GLU A 353 -6.29 -13.12 36.27
N ALA A 354 -7.48 -13.20 35.65
CA ALA A 354 -8.11 -14.48 35.32
C ALA A 354 -7.25 -15.30 34.34
N ILE A 355 -6.71 -14.66 33.30
CA ILE A 355 -5.82 -15.29 32.31
C ILE A 355 -4.52 -15.76 32.98
N TYR A 356 -3.91 -14.94 33.84
CA TYR A 356 -2.66 -15.28 34.52
C TYR A 356 -2.82 -16.36 35.59
N SER A 357 -3.89 -16.30 36.39
CA SER A 357 -4.11 -17.21 37.53
C SER A 357 -4.62 -18.58 37.09
N LYS A 358 -5.56 -18.61 36.13
CA LYS A 358 -6.10 -19.87 35.62
C LYS A 358 -5.20 -20.44 34.53
N GLY A 359 -4.59 -19.59 33.70
CA GLY A 359 -3.63 -19.97 32.66
C GLY A 359 -4.08 -21.24 31.95
N SER A 360 -3.34 -22.30 32.20
CA SER A 360 -3.52 -23.62 31.60
C SER A 360 -4.77 -24.42 32.07
N LYS A 361 -5.68 -23.80 32.82
CA LYS A 361 -6.88 -24.46 33.35
C LYS A 361 -8.15 -23.95 32.70
N LEU A 362 -8.04 -22.95 31.81
CA LEU A 362 -9.17 -22.39 31.09
C LEU A 362 -9.61 -23.36 29.99
N LYS A 363 -10.89 -23.70 29.96
CA LYS A 363 -11.46 -24.39 28.79
C LYS A 363 -11.46 -23.43 27.60
N GLN A 364 -11.35 -23.96 26.38
CA GLN A 364 -11.39 -23.14 25.16
C GLN A 364 -12.61 -22.22 25.12
N SER A 365 -13.78 -22.71 25.51
CA SER A 365 -15.01 -21.90 25.59
C SER A 365 -14.93 -20.73 26.57
N GLU A 366 -14.22 -20.88 27.70
CA GLU A 366 -14.00 -19.80 28.66
C GLU A 366 -13.01 -18.77 28.10
N LEU A 367 -11.96 -19.26 27.43
CA LEU A 367 -10.96 -18.42 26.78
C LEU A 367 -11.58 -17.56 25.65
N ASP A 368 -12.48 -18.13 24.85
CA ASP A 368 -13.18 -17.42 23.79
C ASP A 368 -14.04 -16.26 24.35
N VAL A 369 -14.69 -16.46 25.50
CA VAL A 369 -15.42 -15.40 26.21
C VAL A 369 -14.47 -14.28 26.64
N LEU A 370 -13.34 -14.63 27.27
CA LEU A 370 -12.34 -13.63 27.71
C LEU A 370 -11.74 -12.85 26.52
N ILE A 371 -11.49 -13.52 25.39
CA ILE A 371 -11.00 -12.87 24.17
C ILE A 371 -12.04 -11.87 23.63
N ASN A 372 -13.32 -12.25 23.59
CA ASN A 372 -14.39 -11.35 23.16
C ASN A 372 -14.51 -10.12 24.07
N ASP A 373 -14.38 -10.30 25.38
CA ASP A 373 -14.37 -9.18 26.32
C ASP A 373 -13.15 -8.26 26.14
N LEU A 374 -11.96 -8.81 25.92
CA LEU A 374 -10.77 -8.01 25.60
C LEU A 374 -10.92 -7.24 24.29
N GLN A 375 -11.55 -7.82 23.26
CA GLN A 375 -11.85 -7.10 22.02
C GLN A 375 -12.80 -5.93 22.25
N ARG A 376 -13.82 -6.09 23.10
CA ARG A 376 -14.72 -5.00 23.52
C ARG A 376 -13.94 -3.89 24.25
N ILE A 377 -13.04 -4.25 25.16
CA ILE A 377 -12.20 -3.30 25.91
C ILE A 377 -11.26 -2.54 24.97
N SER A 378 -10.58 -3.23 24.05
CA SER A 378 -9.71 -2.63 23.04
C SER A 378 -10.45 -1.59 22.19
N PHE A 379 -11.67 -1.92 21.76
CA PHE A 379 -12.54 -0.97 21.04
C PHE A 379 -12.86 0.27 21.90
N GLY A 380 -13.15 0.07 23.19
CA GLY A 380 -13.34 1.15 24.17
C GLY A 380 -12.13 2.09 24.26
N PHE A 381 -10.94 1.56 24.52
CA PHE A 381 -9.70 2.36 24.60
C PHE A 381 -9.38 3.09 23.29
N SER A 382 -9.61 2.45 22.14
CA SER A 382 -9.44 3.08 20.82
C SER A 382 -10.35 4.31 20.67
N SER A 383 -11.60 4.22 21.12
CA SER A 383 -12.55 5.35 21.05
C SER A 383 -12.15 6.54 21.94
N PHE A 384 -11.31 6.29 22.96
CA PHE A 384 -10.75 7.31 23.85
C PHE A 384 -9.34 7.79 23.46
N GLY A 385 -8.78 7.33 22.32
CA GLY A 385 -7.43 7.72 21.89
C GLY A 385 -6.29 7.12 22.74
N LYS A 386 -6.57 6.05 23.50
CA LYS A 386 -5.62 5.40 24.42
C LYS A 386 -4.78 4.33 23.71
N THR A 387 -3.87 4.75 22.84
CA THR A 387 -3.10 3.85 21.96
C THR A 387 -2.21 2.83 22.69
N ASN A 388 -1.63 3.19 23.84
CA ASN A 388 -0.82 2.27 24.63
C ASN A 388 -1.66 1.18 25.30
N ASP A 389 -2.85 1.52 25.78
CA ASP A 389 -3.76 0.57 26.43
C ASP A 389 -4.32 -0.42 25.39
N VAL A 390 -4.61 0.04 24.16
CA VAL A 390 -4.96 -0.83 23.03
C VAL A 390 -3.87 -1.87 22.76
N LYS A 391 -2.59 -1.45 22.69
CA LYS A 391 -1.47 -2.37 22.48
C LYS A 391 -1.34 -3.40 23.60
N ALA A 392 -1.56 -3.00 24.85
CA ALA A 392 -1.52 -3.91 25.99
C ALA A 392 -2.63 -4.98 25.90
N VAL A 393 -3.85 -4.56 25.54
CA VAL A 393 -4.98 -5.48 25.33
C VAL A 393 -4.73 -6.42 24.15
N GLU A 394 -4.19 -5.92 23.04
CA GLU A 394 -3.85 -6.75 21.86
C GLU A 394 -2.76 -7.79 22.17
N ALA A 395 -1.76 -7.41 22.97
CA ALA A 395 -0.75 -8.35 23.45
C ALA A 395 -1.37 -9.44 24.34
N LEU A 396 -2.32 -9.07 25.22
CA LEU A 396 -3.03 -10.02 26.06
C LEU A 396 -3.97 -10.94 25.28
N ILE A 397 -4.66 -10.45 24.25
CA ILE A 397 -5.47 -11.27 23.32
C ILE A 397 -4.58 -12.29 22.62
N THR A 398 -3.41 -11.86 22.13
CA THR A 398 -2.44 -12.74 21.49
C THR A 398 -1.96 -13.83 22.47
N LYS A 399 -1.62 -13.43 23.70
CA LYS A 399 -1.24 -14.38 24.76
C LYS A 399 -2.36 -15.37 25.06
N ALA A 400 -3.59 -14.89 25.24
CA ALA A 400 -4.76 -15.72 25.52
C ALA A 400 -4.95 -16.78 24.43
N LYS A 401 -4.92 -16.39 23.15
CA LYS A 401 -5.03 -17.29 22.00
C LYS A 401 -3.95 -18.38 21.98
N ASN A 402 -2.78 -18.11 22.55
CA ASN A 402 -1.66 -19.04 22.56
C ASN A 402 -1.64 -20.00 23.77
N ILE A 403 -2.41 -19.75 24.83
CA ILE A 403 -2.45 -20.62 26.04
C ILE A 403 -2.78 -22.08 25.71
N PRO A 404 -3.81 -22.40 24.89
CA PRO A 404 -4.09 -23.79 24.53
C PRO A 404 -2.93 -24.44 23.79
N ASN A 405 -2.18 -23.65 23.00
CA ASN A 405 -1.01 -24.14 22.28
C ASN A 405 0.17 -24.38 23.21
N ASP A 406 0.39 -23.54 24.23
CA ASP A 406 1.47 -23.73 25.22
C ASP A 406 1.27 -24.99 26.06
N GLU A 407 0.03 -25.27 26.47
CA GLU A 407 -0.32 -26.52 27.15
C GLU A 407 -0.15 -27.74 26.27
N LYS A 408 -0.69 -27.69 25.05
CA LYS A 408 -0.52 -28.76 24.08
C LYS A 408 0.96 -28.97 23.77
N ALA A 409 1.74 -27.90 23.64
CA ALA A 409 3.18 -27.97 23.48
C ALA A 409 3.83 -28.70 24.66
N LYS A 410 3.54 -28.29 25.90
CA LYS A 410 4.03 -28.98 27.09
C LYS A 410 3.61 -30.44 27.12
N LEU A 411 2.36 -30.75 26.80
CA LEU A 411 1.86 -32.12 26.77
C LEU A 411 2.62 -32.97 25.73
N TRP A 412 2.71 -32.51 24.49
CA TRP A 412 3.27 -33.28 23.37
C TRP A 412 4.79 -33.32 23.36
N ASN A 413 5.46 -32.27 23.85
CA ASN A 413 6.92 -32.25 23.99
C ASN A 413 7.36 -33.16 25.15
N ASN A 414 6.57 -33.27 26.23
CA ASN A 414 6.88 -34.13 27.38
C ASN A 414 6.22 -35.52 27.31
N LYS A 415 5.42 -35.82 26.28
CA LYS A 415 4.76 -37.13 26.13
C LYS A 415 5.77 -38.27 25.99
N TYR A 416 6.92 -37.98 25.39
CA TYR A 416 8.03 -38.91 25.22
C TYR A 416 9.27 -38.36 25.94
N PRO A 417 10.15 -39.23 26.49
CA PRO A 417 11.40 -38.79 27.08
C PRO A 417 12.19 -37.93 26.08
N VAL A 418 12.40 -36.68 26.46
CA VAL A 418 13.17 -35.74 25.66
C VAL A 418 14.63 -36.17 25.68
N SER A 419 15.19 -36.33 24.49
CA SER A 419 16.59 -36.67 24.25
C SER A 419 17.23 -35.48 23.52
N ASP A 420 17.32 -34.31 24.15
CA ASP A 420 17.69 -33.01 23.53
C ASP A 420 19.07 -32.93 22.87
N ASN A 421 19.78 -34.05 22.68
CA ASN A 421 21.10 -34.09 22.05
C ASN A 421 21.23 -35.31 21.13
N ILE A 422 20.26 -35.57 20.25
CA ILE A 422 20.46 -36.61 19.24
C ILE A 422 21.47 -36.09 18.23
N ILE A 423 22.68 -36.62 18.32
CA ILE A 423 23.78 -36.32 17.42
C ILE A 423 23.85 -37.40 16.35
N TYR A 424 23.68 -37.02 15.08
CA TYR A 424 23.71 -37.92 13.94
C TYR A 424 24.93 -37.67 13.06
N LYS A 425 25.45 -38.74 12.44
CA LYS A 425 26.60 -38.69 11.55
C LYS A 425 26.12 -38.37 10.13
N ALA A 426 26.08 -37.09 9.78
CA ALA A 426 25.64 -36.57 8.48
C ALA A 426 26.80 -35.86 7.76
N ARG A 427 26.58 -35.40 6.53
CA ARG A 427 27.46 -34.48 5.77
C ARG A 427 28.94 -34.82 5.86
N ASN A 428 29.39 -35.79 5.08
CA ASN A 428 30.76 -36.32 5.12
C ASN A 428 31.14 -36.97 6.45
N GLY A 429 30.17 -37.52 7.17
CA GLY A 429 30.42 -38.21 8.43
C GLY A 429 30.75 -37.30 9.60
N MET A 430 30.41 -36.01 9.51
CA MET A 430 30.43 -35.07 10.61
C MET A 430 29.23 -35.27 11.54
N PHE A 431 29.40 -34.94 12.81
CA PHE A 431 28.36 -35.11 13.82
C PHE A 431 27.54 -33.82 13.96
N TYR A 432 26.24 -33.91 13.70
CA TYR A 432 25.30 -32.79 13.79
C TYR A 432 24.21 -33.08 14.81
N ASP A 433 23.81 -32.06 15.56
CA ASP A 433 22.50 -32.09 16.21
C ASP A 433 21.42 -32.13 15.12
N VAL A 434 20.57 -33.15 15.16
CA VAL A 434 19.53 -33.35 14.14
C VAL A 434 18.59 -32.15 14.02
N ARG A 435 18.40 -31.37 15.09
CA ARG A 435 17.54 -30.18 15.08
C ARG A 435 18.06 -29.08 14.16
N HIS A 436 19.36 -29.04 13.88
CA HIS A 436 19.95 -28.05 12.97
C HIS A 436 19.45 -28.19 11.52
N PHE A 437 18.88 -29.34 11.15
CA PHE A 437 18.31 -29.54 9.82
C PHE A 437 16.90 -28.94 9.67
N ILE A 438 16.30 -28.41 10.75
CA ILE A 438 15.02 -27.70 10.70
C ILE A 438 15.24 -26.19 10.86
N GLN A 439 14.86 -25.41 9.85
CA GLN A 439 15.10 -23.96 9.80
C GLN A 439 13.79 -23.17 9.95
N ALA A 440 13.25 -23.09 11.17
CA ALA A 440 11.91 -22.56 11.45
C ALA A 440 11.68 -21.05 11.23
N ASN A 441 12.73 -20.27 10.93
CA ASN A 441 12.66 -18.81 10.80
C ASN A 441 13.49 -18.25 9.65
N ASP A 442 13.75 -19.06 8.63
CA ASP A 442 14.59 -18.70 7.50
C ASP A 442 13.89 -17.73 6.52
N PRO A 443 14.51 -16.57 6.19
CA PRO A 443 13.93 -15.60 5.26
C PRO A 443 13.67 -16.12 3.84
N ILE A 444 14.52 -17.02 3.33
CA ILE A 444 14.36 -17.62 1.99
C ILE A 444 13.14 -18.54 2.01
N LEU A 445 13.02 -19.40 3.03
CA LEU A 445 11.86 -20.28 3.17
C LEU A 445 10.55 -19.49 3.40
N LYS A 446 10.60 -18.37 4.12
CA LYS A 446 9.44 -17.45 4.25
C LYS A 446 9.00 -16.90 2.89
N SER A 447 9.93 -16.52 2.02
CA SER A 447 9.61 -16.10 0.65
C SER A 447 8.92 -17.23 -0.12
N VAL A 448 9.42 -18.47 -0.03
CA VAL A 448 8.78 -19.61 -0.69
C VAL A 448 7.36 -19.84 -0.16
N VAL A 449 7.16 -19.78 1.15
CA VAL A 449 5.85 -19.91 1.79
C VAL A 449 4.86 -18.88 1.25
N ASP A 450 5.28 -17.62 1.11
CA ASP A 450 4.45 -16.54 0.62
C ASP A 450 4.20 -16.66 -0.90
N ASP A 451 5.25 -16.86 -1.69
CA ASP A 451 5.19 -16.94 -3.15
C ASP A 451 4.37 -18.15 -3.65
N LYS A 452 4.41 -19.25 -2.90
CA LYS A 452 3.69 -20.49 -3.23
C LYS A 452 2.36 -20.63 -2.49
N ASN A 453 1.94 -19.60 -1.76
CA ASN A 453 0.68 -19.54 -1.02
C ASN A 453 0.47 -20.76 -0.10
N LEU A 454 1.52 -21.13 0.64
CA LEU A 454 1.52 -22.28 1.55
C LEU A 454 0.81 -21.98 2.88
N LYS A 455 0.57 -20.70 3.19
CA LYS A 455 -0.24 -20.30 4.35
C LYS A 455 -1.72 -20.67 4.17
N SER A 456 -2.40 -20.93 5.28
CA SER A 456 -3.85 -21.14 5.36
C SER A 456 -4.34 -20.74 6.76
N ASP A 457 -5.65 -20.67 6.94
CA ASP A 457 -6.28 -20.45 8.24
C ASP A 457 -6.25 -21.72 9.12
N SER A 458 -6.15 -22.90 8.50
CA SER A 458 -6.01 -24.20 9.16
C SER A 458 -4.56 -24.69 9.10
N LEU A 459 -4.07 -25.24 10.21
CA LEU A 459 -2.75 -25.87 10.26
C LEU A 459 -2.70 -27.17 9.44
N ASP A 460 -3.81 -27.91 9.39
CA ASP A 460 -3.95 -29.11 8.55
C ASP A 460 -3.78 -28.75 7.06
N ASP A 461 -4.39 -27.65 6.61
CA ASP A 461 -4.24 -27.16 5.24
C ASP A 461 -2.79 -26.73 4.93
N ILE A 462 -2.11 -26.07 5.88
CA ILE A 462 -0.70 -25.69 5.72
C ILE A 462 0.15 -26.95 5.54
N ALA A 463 -0.03 -27.95 6.41
CA ALA A 463 0.71 -29.20 6.35
C ALA A 463 0.45 -29.95 5.04
N TYR A 464 -0.81 -29.99 4.59
CA TYR A 464 -1.20 -30.58 3.31
C TYR A 464 -0.53 -29.89 2.11
N LYS A 465 -0.61 -28.55 2.04
CA LYS A 465 0.00 -27.77 0.98
C LYS A 465 1.51 -27.94 0.92
N CYS A 466 2.19 -27.96 2.08
CA CYS A 466 3.63 -28.18 2.15
C CYS A 466 4.01 -29.57 1.62
N LEU A 467 3.26 -30.62 2.01
CA LEU A 467 3.47 -31.97 1.51
C LEU A 467 3.31 -32.07 -0.01
N LEU A 468 2.21 -31.56 -0.55
CA LEU A 468 1.97 -31.56 -1.99
C LEU A 468 3.04 -30.76 -2.74
N TRP A 469 3.46 -29.62 -2.17
CA TRP A 469 4.48 -28.79 -2.78
C TRP A 469 5.84 -29.49 -2.82
N VAL A 470 6.30 -30.09 -1.73
CA VAL A 470 7.58 -30.82 -1.69
C VAL A 470 7.56 -32.00 -2.64
N ASN A 471 6.54 -32.86 -2.58
CA ASN A 471 6.41 -34.01 -3.47
C ASN A 471 6.40 -33.60 -4.97
N LYS A 472 5.79 -32.46 -5.31
CA LYS A 472 5.72 -31.98 -6.69
C LYS A 472 7.00 -31.32 -7.19
N ASN A 473 7.77 -30.66 -6.32
CA ASN A 473 8.86 -29.78 -6.75
C ASN A 473 10.25 -30.33 -6.42
N ILE A 474 10.36 -31.36 -5.58
CA ILE A 474 11.64 -32.00 -5.24
C ILE A 474 11.70 -33.37 -5.89
N ILE A 475 12.76 -33.61 -6.66
CA ILE A 475 13.02 -34.89 -7.30
C ILE A 475 13.73 -35.80 -6.30
N TYR A 476 13.10 -36.92 -5.95
CA TYR A 476 13.74 -37.94 -5.12
C TYR A 476 15.03 -38.42 -5.79
N THR A 477 16.16 -38.22 -5.12
CA THR A 477 17.47 -38.60 -5.63
C THR A 477 18.26 -39.18 -4.46
N PRO A 478 18.53 -40.50 -4.43
CA PRO A 478 19.26 -41.12 -3.32
C PRO A 478 20.68 -40.57 -3.25
N ASP A 479 21.23 -40.52 -2.04
CA ASP A 479 22.56 -39.98 -1.75
C ASP A 479 23.69 -40.36 -2.71
N PRO A 480 23.87 -41.64 -3.12
CA PRO A 480 24.92 -42.02 -4.07
C PRO A 480 24.82 -41.35 -5.46
N GLN A 481 23.67 -40.76 -5.78
CA GLN A 481 23.44 -39.99 -7.00
C GLN A 481 23.56 -38.47 -6.79
N LEU A 482 23.34 -37.98 -5.57
CA LEU A 482 23.50 -36.57 -5.19
C LEU A 482 24.94 -36.22 -4.88
N SER A 483 25.63 -37.11 -4.18
CA SER A 483 26.98 -36.93 -3.69
C SER A 483 27.80 -38.20 -3.89
N THR A 484 29.12 -38.09 -3.84
CA THR A 484 30.01 -39.26 -3.87
C THR A 484 30.03 -40.03 -2.54
N LYS A 485 29.13 -39.73 -1.61
CA LYS A 485 29.11 -40.23 -0.24
C LYS A 485 27.82 -41.00 0.02
N SER A 486 27.85 -41.81 1.07
CA SER A 486 26.73 -42.70 1.41
C SER A 486 25.66 -42.08 2.30
N GLU A 487 25.92 -40.91 2.92
CA GLU A 487 25.00 -40.23 3.86
C GLU A 487 25.28 -38.71 3.88
N GLU A 488 24.44 -37.88 3.24
CA GLU A 488 24.62 -36.43 3.08
C GLU A 488 23.30 -35.67 3.26
N TRP A 489 22.88 -35.49 4.52
CA TRP A 489 21.70 -34.68 4.83
C TRP A 489 21.89 -33.22 4.41
N LEU A 490 21.02 -32.76 3.51
CA LEU A 490 20.95 -31.40 3.03
C LEU A 490 20.16 -30.51 4.00
N PHE A 491 20.57 -29.26 4.08
CA PHE A 491 19.76 -28.22 4.70
C PHE A 491 18.56 -27.90 3.79
N PRO A 492 17.43 -27.42 4.35
CA PRO A 492 16.26 -27.04 3.58
C PRO A 492 16.54 -26.12 2.38
N THR A 493 17.43 -25.14 2.55
CA THR A 493 17.82 -24.21 1.48
C THR A 493 18.65 -24.89 0.38
N GLU A 494 19.44 -25.91 0.70
CA GLU A 494 20.19 -26.69 -0.27
C GLU A 494 19.25 -27.60 -1.06
N THR A 495 18.34 -28.34 -0.40
CA THR A 495 17.30 -29.14 -1.07
C THR A 495 16.45 -28.27 -2.01
N LEU A 496 16.09 -27.06 -1.57
CA LEU A 496 15.36 -26.09 -2.38
C LEU A 496 16.18 -25.63 -3.61
N GLN A 497 17.47 -25.35 -3.42
CA GLN A 497 18.34 -24.85 -4.48
C GLN A 497 18.64 -25.93 -5.54
N THR A 498 18.85 -27.18 -5.12
CA THR A 498 19.13 -28.29 -6.03
C THR A 498 17.86 -28.81 -6.70
N GLY A 499 16.70 -28.64 -6.06
CA GLY A 499 15.43 -29.26 -6.45
C GLY A 499 15.47 -30.79 -6.30
N LYS A 500 16.39 -31.31 -5.51
CA LYS A 500 16.64 -32.74 -5.32
C LYS A 500 16.94 -33.04 -3.85
N GLY A 501 16.62 -34.25 -3.44
CA GLY A 501 16.90 -34.77 -2.10
C GLY A 501 16.37 -36.19 -1.95
N ASP A 502 16.81 -36.91 -0.94
CA ASP A 502 16.21 -38.18 -0.52
C ASP A 502 15.36 -38.02 0.74
N CYS A 503 15.04 -39.13 1.43
CA CYS A 503 13.88 -39.15 2.32
C CYS A 503 13.98 -38.10 3.44
N GLU A 504 15.14 -37.93 4.05
CA GLU A 504 15.39 -36.92 5.08
C GLU A 504 15.46 -35.49 4.54
N ASP A 505 15.98 -35.28 3.33
CA ASP A 505 16.14 -33.95 2.76
C ASP A 505 14.79 -33.29 2.56
N GLY A 506 13.86 -34.03 1.95
CA GLY A 506 12.53 -33.51 1.71
C GLY A 506 11.69 -33.41 2.99
N THR A 507 11.93 -34.24 4.02
CA THR A 507 11.26 -34.06 5.32
C THR A 507 11.81 -32.84 6.05
N ASN A 508 13.12 -32.60 6.03
CA ASN A 508 13.76 -31.42 6.59
C ASN A 508 13.22 -30.13 5.94
N LEU A 509 13.15 -30.12 4.59
CA LEU A 509 12.54 -29.02 3.85
C LEU A 509 11.05 -28.86 4.17
N MET A 510 10.27 -29.94 4.15
CA MET A 510 8.84 -29.89 4.38
C MET A 510 8.49 -29.33 5.76
N ILE A 511 9.17 -29.82 6.81
CA ILE A 511 8.95 -29.34 8.18
C ILE A 511 9.38 -27.87 8.29
N SER A 512 10.51 -27.49 7.69
CA SER A 512 10.96 -26.11 7.71
C SER A 512 9.97 -25.17 7.01
N LEU A 513 9.36 -25.59 5.89
CA LEU A 513 8.27 -24.84 5.25
C LEU A 513 7.04 -24.73 6.17
N MET A 514 6.61 -25.82 6.80
CA MET A 514 5.50 -25.80 7.76
C MET A 514 5.76 -24.84 8.92
N ARG A 515 6.96 -24.86 9.48
CA ARG A 515 7.38 -23.97 10.58
C ARG A 515 7.36 -22.50 10.14
N ASN A 516 7.92 -22.17 8.98
CA ASN A 516 7.88 -20.81 8.42
C ASN A 516 6.47 -20.36 7.99
N ALA A 517 5.56 -21.32 7.74
CA ALA A 517 4.13 -21.06 7.46
C ALA A 517 3.28 -20.92 8.73
N GLY A 518 3.84 -21.14 9.92
CA GLY A 518 3.17 -20.92 11.20
C GLY A 518 2.68 -22.18 11.91
N VAL A 519 3.02 -23.38 11.43
CA VAL A 519 2.75 -24.62 12.17
C VAL A 519 3.60 -24.65 13.44
N PRO A 520 3.02 -24.82 14.64
CA PRO A 520 3.79 -24.90 15.88
C PRO A 520 4.70 -26.14 15.92
N ALA A 521 5.89 -26.02 16.53
CA ALA A 521 6.89 -27.09 16.58
C ALA A 521 6.34 -28.40 17.17
N TYR A 522 5.56 -28.32 18.25
CA TYR A 522 5.00 -29.50 18.92
C TYR A 522 4.02 -30.30 18.04
N ARG A 523 3.52 -29.73 16.93
CA ARG A 523 2.61 -30.41 15.99
C ARG A 523 3.32 -31.13 14.86
N VAL A 524 4.63 -30.95 14.67
CA VAL A 524 5.34 -31.49 13.51
C VAL A 524 6.70 -32.03 13.93
N LYS A 525 7.04 -33.23 13.47
CA LYS A 525 8.34 -33.86 13.75
C LYS A 525 8.83 -34.63 12.53
N ASN A 526 10.14 -34.64 12.33
CA ASN A 526 10.79 -35.62 11.48
C ASN A 526 10.92 -36.90 12.31
N SER A 527 10.58 -38.04 11.73
CA SER A 527 10.77 -39.37 12.32
C SER A 527 11.72 -40.15 11.43
N CYS A 528 12.78 -40.69 12.02
CA CYS A 528 13.75 -41.55 11.36
C CYS A 528 13.63 -42.96 11.94
N GLY A 529 13.57 -43.96 11.07
CA GLY A 529 13.22 -45.31 11.48
C GLY A 529 13.36 -46.37 10.39
N GLY A 530 12.84 -47.55 10.65
CA GLY A 530 12.80 -48.65 9.70
C GLY A 530 11.41 -48.81 9.08
N VAL A 531 11.38 -48.97 7.76
CA VAL A 531 10.25 -49.47 6.97
C VAL A 531 10.63 -50.83 6.35
N ASP A 532 9.72 -51.47 5.64
CA ASP A 532 9.96 -52.79 5.03
C ASP A 532 11.16 -52.82 4.06
N GLU A 533 11.50 -51.66 3.47
CA GLU A 533 12.56 -51.51 2.47
C GLU A 533 13.90 -50.99 3.04
N GLY A 534 13.98 -50.70 4.35
CA GLY A 534 15.21 -50.24 5.00
C GLY A 534 15.03 -49.04 5.92
N GLY A 535 16.11 -48.28 6.11
CA GLY A 535 16.09 -47.01 6.85
C GLY A 535 15.29 -45.96 6.08
N HIS A 536 14.51 -45.15 6.78
CA HIS A 536 13.64 -44.14 6.18
C HIS A 536 13.43 -42.93 7.09
N SER A 537 13.18 -41.78 6.48
CA SER A 537 12.76 -40.56 7.15
C SER A 537 11.39 -40.11 6.63
N TRP A 538 10.47 -39.81 7.54
CA TRP A 538 9.14 -39.32 7.22
C TRP A 538 8.70 -38.26 8.23
N THR A 539 7.78 -37.38 7.83
CA THR A 539 7.21 -36.40 8.76
C THR A 539 5.99 -37.00 9.45
N ILE A 540 5.88 -36.79 10.75
CA ILE A 540 4.64 -36.99 11.50
C ILE A 540 4.05 -35.63 11.89
N TYR A 541 2.74 -35.54 11.79
CA TYR A 541 2.00 -34.31 12.06
C TYR A 541 0.79 -34.57 12.96
N LEU A 542 0.57 -33.69 13.93
CA LEU A 542 -0.49 -33.77 14.91
C LEU A 542 -1.74 -33.07 14.38
N ARG A 543 -2.71 -33.84 13.90
CA ARG A 543 -3.92 -33.34 13.23
C ARG A 543 -4.80 -32.45 14.12
N GLU A 544 -5.36 -31.38 13.57
CA GLU A 544 -6.19 -30.42 14.32
C GLU A 544 -7.48 -31.01 14.89
N LYS A 545 -8.14 -31.88 14.12
CA LYS A 545 -9.47 -32.41 14.47
C LYS A 545 -9.48 -33.22 15.77
N ASP A 546 -8.44 -33.99 16.04
CA ASP A 546 -8.41 -34.98 17.11
C ASP A 546 -7.08 -35.07 17.88
N ASP A 547 -6.12 -34.20 17.55
CA ASP A 547 -4.76 -34.22 18.12
C ASP A 547 -4.14 -35.64 18.08
N GLU A 548 -4.35 -36.35 16.97
CA GLU A 548 -3.71 -37.65 16.71
C GLU A 548 -2.61 -37.49 15.64
N TRP A 549 -1.55 -38.28 15.77
CA TRP A 549 -0.44 -38.27 14.82
C TRP A 549 -0.84 -38.96 13.52
N VAL A 550 -0.58 -38.31 12.40
CA VAL A 550 -0.69 -38.88 11.04
C VAL A 550 0.66 -38.78 10.33
N ILE A 551 0.89 -39.65 9.37
CA ILE A 551 2.13 -39.66 8.57
C ILE A 551 1.97 -38.79 7.32
N LEU A 552 2.93 -37.89 7.14
CA LEU A 552 3.15 -37.08 5.95
C LEU A 552 4.45 -37.56 5.31
N ASP A 553 4.35 -38.58 4.47
CA ASP A 553 5.48 -39.09 3.72
C ASP A 553 5.43 -38.55 2.30
N TRP A 554 6.54 -37.95 1.85
CA TRP A 554 6.67 -37.36 0.53
C TRP A 554 7.25 -38.33 -0.50
N THR A 555 7.73 -39.51 -0.08
CA THR A 555 8.47 -40.50 -0.91
C THR A 555 7.88 -41.91 -0.83
N TYR A 556 8.04 -42.65 0.28
CA TYR A 556 7.82 -44.10 0.33
C TYR A 556 6.34 -44.49 0.21
N LYS A 557 5.46 -43.96 1.07
CA LYS A 557 4.00 -44.18 0.98
C LYS A 557 3.25 -42.88 0.87
N PHE A 558 3.62 -42.08 -0.15
CA PHE A 558 2.94 -40.84 -0.46
C PHE A 558 1.43 -41.04 -0.69
N THR A 559 0.65 -40.09 -0.21
CA THR A 559 -0.78 -39.98 -0.50
C THR A 559 -1.15 -38.51 -0.59
N ASP A 560 -2.05 -38.19 -1.51
CA ASP A 560 -2.65 -36.86 -1.70
C ASP A 560 -3.94 -36.67 -0.90
N LYS A 561 -4.30 -37.63 -0.02
CA LYS A 561 -5.44 -37.49 0.89
C LYS A 561 -5.27 -36.29 1.82
N GLN A 562 -6.38 -35.61 2.08
CA GLN A 562 -6.48 -34.55 3.07
C GLN A 562 -6.05 -35.05 4.44
N ILE A 563 -5.45 -34.19 5.27
CA ILE A 563 -4.94 -34.57 6.61
C ILE A 563 -6.04 -35.22 7.47
N SER A 564 -7.26 -34.71 7.36
CA SER A 564 -8.46 -35.19 8.06
C SER A 564 -8.88 -36.61 7.70
N GLU A 565 -8.44 -37.12 6.55
CA GLU A 565 -8.79 -38.45 6.01
C GLU A 565 -7.67 -39.47 6.18
N ARG A 566 -6.49 -39.02 6.65
CA ARG A 566 -5.34 -39.91 6.83
C ARG A 566 -5.55 -40.86 8.00
N GLU A 567 -5.09 -42.09 7.78
CA GLU A 567 -4.95 -43.09 8.82
C GLU A 567 -3.95 -42.63 9.88
N LEU A 568 -4.22 -42.96 11.13
CA LEU A 568 -3.36 -42.61 12.26
C LEU A 568 -2.02 -43.34 12.17
N ALA A 569 -0.93 -42.66 12.50
CA ALA A 569 0.42 -43.20 12.46
C ALA A 569 0.55 -44.50 13.26
N LYS A 570 -0.12 -44.60 14.41
CA LYS A 570 -0.11 -45.80 15.26
C LYS A 570 -0.76 -47.04 14.63
N ASN A 571 -1.55 -46.87 13.57
CA ASN A 571 -2.19 -47.97 12.83
C ASN A 571 -1.39 -48.40 11.59
N ARG A 572 -0.39 -47.61 11.20
CA ARG A 572 0.42 -47.80 10.00
C ARG A 572 1.54 -48.81 10.24
N LYS A 573 1.29 -50.06 9.87
CA LYS A 573 2.24 -51.19 10.05
C LYS A 573 3.44 -51.14 9.11
N ASP A 574 3.35 -50.35 8.04
CA ASP A 574 4.40 -50.10 7.06
C ASP A 574 5.57 -49.26 7.60
N TYR A 575 5.43 -48.70 8.82
CA TYR A 575 6.48 -47.98 9.56
C TYR A 575 6.82 -48.77 10.82
N VAL A 576 7.71 -49.72 10.66
CA VAL A 576 7.96 -50.81 11.62
C VAL A 576 8.54 -50.31 12.94
N LEU A 577 9.50 -49.38 12.88
CA LEU A 577 10.24 -48.93 14.05
C LEU A 577 10.65 -47.46 13.91
N THR A 578 10.43 -46.65 14.94
CA THR A 578 11.00 -45.29 15.02
C THR A 578 12.28 -45.33 15.85
N TYR A 579 13.42 -45.01 15.25
CA TYR A 579 14.70 -44.90 15.96
C TYR A 579 14.70 -43.63 16.82
N PHE A 580 14.36 -42.50 16.19
CA PHE A 580 14.21 -41.21 16.82
C PHE A 580 13.29 -40.28 16.04
N SER A 581 12.90 -39.18 16.67
CA SER A 581 12.18 -38.08 16.03
C SER A 581 12.68 -36.74 16.53
N PHE A 582 12.49 -35.67 15.77
CA PHE A 582 12.95 -34.33 16.13
C PHE A 582 12.16 -33.22 15.43
N ASN A 583 12.23 -32.01 15.97
CA ASN A 583 11.86 -30.76 15.29
C ASN A 583 12.97 -29.72 15.53
N ASP A 584 12.69 -28.43 15.35
CA ASP A 584 13.65 -27.35 15.62
C ASP A 584 13.94 -27.12 17.12
N GLU A 585 13.06 -27.57 18.02
CA GLU A 585 13.15 -27.29 19.46
C GLU A 585 13.67 -28.50 20.25
N HIS A 586 13.21 -29.71 19.90
CA HIS A 586 13.39 -30.93 20.68
C HIS A 586 13.71 -32.14 19.81
N SER A 587 14.31 -33.15 20.43
CA SER A 587 14.52 -34.48 19.86
C SER A 587 14.11 -35.56 20.85
N TRP A 588 13.61 -36.69 20.37
CA TRP A 588 13.07 -37.80 21.17
C TRP A 588 13.55 -39.14 20.61
N ALA A 589 13.88 -40.09 21.49
CA ALA A 589 14.21 -41.46 21.13
C ALA A 589 13.47 -42.44 22.04
N GLN A 590 13.03 -43.57 21.50
CA GLN A 590 12.30 -44.59 22.29
C GLN A 590 13.23 -45.48 23.12
N GLY A 591 14.51 -45.53 22.78
CA GLY A 591 15.56 -46.20 23.55
C GLY A 591 16.74 -45.27 23.79
N PRO A 592 17.66 -45.62 24.72
CA PRO A 592 18.92 -44.91 24.87
C PRO A 592 19.71 -45.05 23.58
N LEU A 593 19.72 -44.00 22.75
CA LEU A 593 20.75 -43.85 21.73
C LEU A 593 22.05 -43.65 22.49
N GLU A 594 22.89 -44.68 22.56
CA GLU A 594 24.26 -44.54 23.08
C GLU A 594 25.01 -43.60 22.16
N ILE A 595 24.98 -42.31 22.49
CA ILE A 595 25.95 -41.37 21.98
C ILE A 595 27.26 -41.84 22.57
N ASN A 596 28.11 -42.46 21.74
CA ASN A 596 29.46 -42.77 22.16
C ASN A 596 30.07 -41.46 22.67
N ARG A 597 30.37 -41.42 23.98
CA ARG A 597 30.81 -40.21 24.69
C ARG A 597 32.07 -39.59 24.11
N ASN A 598 32.77 -40.28 23.21
CA ASN A 598 33.90 -39.74 22.47
C ASN A 598 33.48 -38.81 21.30
N TYR A 599 32.23 -38.88 20.83
CA TYR A 599 31.66 -37.99 19.80
C TYR A 599 31.00 -36.75 20.38
N LEU A 600 30.49 -36.82 21.60
CA LEU A 600 30.29 -35.60 22.40
C LEU A 600 31.69 -35.05 22.63
N SER A 601 32.06 -33.99 21.89
CA SER A 601 33.33 -33.31 22.11
C SER A 601 33.49 -33.12 23.62
N LYS A 602 34.48 -33.79 24.21
CA LYS A 602 34.76 -33.71 25.64
C LYS A 602 35.10 -32.24 25.94
N GLY A 603 34.08 -31.44 26.26
CA GLY A 603 34.24 -30.08 26.76
C GLY A 603 34.22 -28.91 25.76
N ARG A 604 33.51 -28.93 24.62
CA ARG A 604 33.28 -27.66 23.87
C ARG A 604 32.04 -26.90 24.35
N TYR A 605 30.86 -27.54 24.36
CA TYR A 605 29.62 -26.88 24.76
C TYR A 605 29.57 -26.54 26.26
N ARG A 606 30.13 -27.40 27.12
CA ARG A 606 30.21 -27.14 28.58
C ARG A 606 31.19 -26.00 28.90
N LYS A 607 32.31 -25.91 28.18
CA LYS A 607 33.25 -24.79 28.32
C LYS A 607 32.65 -23.48 27.83
N GLU A 608 31.89 -23.46 26.74
CA GLU A 608 31.21 -22.23 26.30
C GLU A 608 30.21 -21.73 27.34
N VAL A 609 29.39 -22.61 27.92
CA VAL A 609 28.45 -22.24 28.98
C VAL A 609 29.18 -21.79 30.25
N GLU A 610 30.27 -22.47 30.62
CA GLU A 610 31.12 -22.09 31.76
C GLU A 610 31.86 -20.76 31.51
N ILE A 611 32.35 -20.51 30.29
CA ILE A 611 33.01 -19.26 29.87
C ILE A 611 31.99 -18.11 29.85
N VAL A 612 30.79 -18.33 29.31
CA VAL A 612 29.73 -17.31 29.31
C VAL A 612 29.27 -17.02 30.74
N ALA A 613 29.16 -18.02 31.60
CA ALA A 613 28.83 -17.83 33.02
C ALA A 613 29.95 -17.12 33.79
N ALA A 614 31.21 -17.50 33.58
CA ALA A 614 32.38 -16.84 34.16
C ALA A 614 32.50 -15.39 33.67
N THR A 615 32.26 -15.14 32.39
CA THR A 615 32.27 -13.79 31.81
C THR A 615 31.14 -12.93 32.36
N LYS A 616 29.93 -13.48 32.50
CA LYS A 616 28.80 -12.78 33.16
C LYS A 616 29.13 -12.44 34.62
N LYS A 617 29.83 -13.33 35.32
CA LYS A 617 30.27 -13.10 36.71
C LYS A 617 31.36 -12.03 36.80
N LEU A 618 32.39 -12.07 35.95
CA LEU A 618 33.43 -11.03 35.89
C LEU A 618 32.84 -9.66 35.55
N VAL A 619 31.83 -9.62 34.67
CA VAL A 619 31.10 -8.38 34.35
C VAL A 619 30.25 -7.89 35.51
N SER A 620 29.62 -8.78 36.29
CA SER A 620 28.83 -8.38 37.47
C SER A 620 29.68 -7.92 38.64
N ASP A 621 30.90 -8.46 38.75
CA ASP A 621 31.82 -8.19 39.87
C ASP A 621 32.61 -6.88 39.68
N GLY A 622 32.40 -6.18 38.55
CA GLY A 622 32.93 -4.83 38.32
C GLY A 622 34.40 -4.76 37.92
N GLU A 623 35.02 -5.90 37.58
CA GLU A 623 36.39 -5.93 37.08
C GLU A 623 36.46 -5.32 35.66
N ASN A 624 37.30 -4.30 35.52
CA ASN A 624 37.37 -3.43 34.34
C ASN A 624 38.54 -3.77 33.39
N ASP A 625 39.24 -4.88 33.58
CA ASP A 625 40.42 -5.19 32.76
C ASP A 625 40.09 -6.05 31.53
N TYR A 626 39.95 -5.34 30.40
CA TYR A 626 39.82 -5.90 29.05
C TYR A 626 41.01 -6.80 28.66
N VAL A 627 42.18 -6.57 29.28
CA VAL A 627 43.42 -7.29 29.02
C VAL A 627 43.33 -8.74 29.48
N ILE A 628 42.78 -9.00 30.68
CA ILE A 628 42.66 -10.35 31.26
C ILE A 628 41.74 -11.24 30.41
N LEU A 629 40.59 -10.70 29.99
CA LEU A 629 39.64 -11.40 29.11
C LEU A 629 40.24 -11.72 27.73
N SER A 630 41.03 -10.81 27.17
CA SER A 630 41.69 -11.03 25.86
C SER A 630 42.82 -12.06 25.93
N GLU A 631 43.58 -12.09 27.03
CA GLU A 631 44.65 -13.06 27.24
C GLU A 631 44.09 -14.46 27.50
N GLU A 632 43.05 -14.59 28.33
CA GLU A 632 42.39 -15.88 28.56
C GLU A 632 41.73 -16.43 27.28
N LEU A 633 41.06 -15.58 26.49
CA LEU A 633 40.47 -15.98 25.20
C LEU A 633 41.52 -16.36 24.15
N ASN A 634 42.70 -15.74 24.16
CA ASN A 634 43.80 -16.06 23.24
C ASN A 634 44.48 -17.39 23.55
N THR A 635 44.41 -17.88 24.80
CA THR A 635 44.91 -19.23 25.14
C THR A 635 43.98 -20.36 24.71
N LEU A 636 42.74 -20.03 24.33
CA LEU A 636 41.74 -21.01 23.87
C LEU A 636 41.78 -21.11 22.34
N VAL A 637 42.14 -22.29 21.82
CA VAL A 637 42.11 -22.59 20.37
C VAL A 637 40.66 -22.75 19.92
N LEU A 638 40.00 -21.63 19.63
CA LEU A 638 38.63 -21.59 19.08
C LEU A 638 38.65 -21.29 17.57
N PRO A 639 37.75 -21.90 16.77
CA PRO A 639 37.50 -21.46 15.39
C PRO A 639 37.12 -19.97 15.35
N PHE A 640 37.45 -19.30 14.25
CA PHE A 640 37.30 -17.84 14.09
C PHE A 640 35.85 -17.38 14.33
N ASP A 641 34.86 -18.11 13.79
CA ASP A 641 33.44 -17.76 13.88
C ASP A 641 32.88 -17.86 15.31
N THR A 642 33.37 -18.81 16.10
CA THR A 642 32.99 -18.98 17.52
C THR A 642 33.56 -17.86 18.38
N ARG A 643 34.81 -17.46 18.12
CA ARG A 643 35.43 -16.29 18.78
C ARG A 643 34.64 -15.02 18.52
N TYR A 644 34.11 -14.88 17.31
CA TYR A 644 33.30 -13.74 16.91
C TYR A 644 31.95 -13.67 17.67
N HIS A 645 31.23 -14.78 17.80
CA HIS A 645 29.93 -14.80 18.48
C HIS A 645 30.02 -14.54 20.00
N VAL A 646 31.03 -15.10 20.67
CA VAL A 646 31.24 -14.87 22.12
C VAL A 646 31.60 -13.42 22.40
N ILE A 647 32.42 -12.79 21.55
CA ILE A 647 32.76 -11.36 21.68
C ILE A 647 31.52 -10.49 21.42
N ASP A 648 30.70 -10.83 20.42
CA ASP A 648 29.50 -10.06 20.09
C ASP A 648 28.45 -10.10 21.22
N ASP A 649 28.21 -11.27 21.82
CA ASP A 649 27.28 -11.41 22.95
C ASP A 649 27.76 -10.63 24.20
N VAL A 650 29.08 -10.64 24.48
CA VAL A 650 29.67 -9.88 25.60
C VAL A 650 29.57 -8.37 25.36
N LEU A 651 29.72 -7.92 24.11
CA LEU A 651 29.58 -6.51 23.73
C LEU A 651 28.12 -6.04 23.75
N GLN A 652 27.17 -6.90 23.37
CA GLN A 652 25.73 -6.62 23.45
C GLN A 652 25.24 -6.47 24.90
N LEU A 653 25.83 -7.20 25.85
CA LEU A 653 25.50 -7.08 27.27
C LEU A 653 25.99 -5.79 27.94
N ARG A 654 26.97 -5.08 27.36
CA ARG A 654 27.57 -3.87 27.95
C ARG A 654 27.16 -2.53 27.33
N THR A 655 26.40 -2.51 26.23
CA THR A 655 26.16 -1.24 25.50
C THR A 655 24.68 -0.97 25.26
N PRO A 656 24.12 0.18 25.72
CA PRO A 656 22.85 0.66 25.17
C PRO A 656 23.06 1.03 23.71
N ALA A 657 21.99 0.96 22.91
CA ALA A 657 21.95 1.18 21.45
C ALA A 657 22.57 2.52 20.94
N ASN A 658 23.04 3.39 21.83
CA ASN A 658 23.59 4.71 21.55
C ASN A 658 25.13 4.74 21.47
N GLY A 659 25.82 3.68 21.92
CA GLY A 659 27.30 3.67 21.97
C GLY A 659 27.97 3.78 20.58
N TRP A 660 27.27 3.39 19.52
CA TRP A 660 27.77 3.53 18.14
C TRP A 660 27.77 4.99 17.66
N VAL A 661 26.74 5.76 18.05
CA VAL A 661 26.63 7.20 17.72
C VAL A 661 27.73 8.00 18.41
N GLU A 662 28.02 7.67 19.66
CA GLU A 662 29.07 8.33 20.44
C GLU A 662 30.47 8.06 19.87
N ARG A 663 30.75 6.83 19.44
CA ARG A 663 32.02 6.47 18.78
C ARG A 663 32.19 7.14 17.41
N MET A 664 31.11 7.26 16.63
CA MET A 664 31.13 8.00 15.36
C MET A 664 31.29 9.52 15.56
N ASN A 665 30.75 10.06 16.65
CA ASN A 665 30.96 11.46 17.03
C ASN A 665 32.41 11.71 17.46
N ILE A 666 33.07 10.77 18.14
CA ILE A 666 34.49 10.85 18.48
C ILE A 666 35.35 10.85 17.21
N LEU A 667 35.07 9.94 16.26
CA LEU A 667 35.79 9.90 14.98
C LEU A 667 35.61 11.20 14.18
N SER A 668 34.38 11.70 14.09
CA SER A 668 34.07 12.97 13.43
C SER A 668 34.79 14.15 14.09
N THR A 669 34.81 14.18 15.42
CA THR A 669 35.51 15.23 16.20
C THR A 669 37.01 15.20 15.94
N GLU A 670 37.62 14.02 15.90
CA GLU A 670 39.06 13.89 15.73
C GLU A 670 39.52 14.22 14.29
N VAL A 671 38.73 13.83 13.29
CA VAL A 671 38.96 14.23 11.88
C VAL A 671 38.83 15.74 11.72
N ASN A 672 37.84 16.37 12.36
CA ASN A 672 37.66 17.83 12.36
C ASN A 672 38.76 18.57 13.14
N ARG A 673 39.29 17.96 14.21
CA ARG A 673 40.45 18.48 14.95
C ARG A 673 41.70 18.47 14.08
N LEU A 674 41.94 17.40 13.33
CA LEU A 674 43.08 17.29 12.42
C LEU A 674 42.96 18.24 11.22
N SER A 675 41.75 18.44 10.68
CA SER A 675 41.53 19.36 9.55
C SER A 675 41.66 20.84 9.93
N SER A 676 41.52 21.17 11.22
CA SER A 676 41.61 22.54 11.73
C SER A 676 43.00 22.94 12.23
N GLN A 677 43.96 22.01 12.33
CA GLN A 677 45.34 22.33 12.69
C GLN A 677 46.10 22.92 11.48
N LYS A 678 46.36 24.23 11.53
CA LYS A 678 47.04 24.99 10.46
C LYS A 678 48.50 24.59 10.20
N ASP A 679 49.13 23.84 11.12
CA ASP A 679 50.56 23.51 11.07
C ASP A 679 50.86 22.09 10.58
N LEU A 680 49.84 21.32 10.16
CA LEU A 680 50.08 20.08 9.44
C LEU A 680 50.54 20.42 8.02
N GLN A 681 51.82 20.15 7.72
CA GLN A 681 52.30 20.21 6.35
C GLN A 681 51.37 19.35 5.46
N LYS A 682 50.94 19.90 4.33
CA LYS A 682 49.97 19.27 3.42
C LYS A 682 50.32 17.83 3.03
N SER A 683 51.59 17.44 3.11
CA SER A 683 52.09 16.09 2.83
C SER A 683 51.72 15.03 3.87
N ASP A 684 51.54 15.41 5.14
CA ASP A 684 51.41 14.45 6.25
C ASP A 684 49.96 14.17 6.65
N TYR A 685 49.04 15.01 6.18
CA TYR A 685 47.61 14.90 6.45
C TYR A 685 46.99 13.59 5.91
N PRO A 686 47.28 13.16 4.66
CA PRO A 686 46.71 11.92 4.11
C PRO A 686 47.18 10.68 4.86
N LEU A 687 48.46 10.62 5.27
CA LEU A 687 49.05 9.49 5.99
C LEU A 687 48.45 9.31 7.38
N LYS A 688 48.21 10.40 8.13
CA LYS A 688 47.59 10.31 9.46
C LYS A 688 46.10 9.94 9.40
N VAL A 689 45.39 10.41 8.37
CA VAL A 689 44.00 9.98 8.12
C VAL A 689 43.95 8.50 7.73
N TYR A 690 44.90 8.04 6.90
CA TYR A 690 45.05 6.63 6.55
C TYR A 690 45.32 5.75 7.77
N ASP A 691 46.24 6.13 8.66
CA ASP A 691 46.56 5.42 9.90
C ASP A 691 45.33 5.25 10.82
N ILE A 692 44.46 6.26 10.88
CA ILE A 692 43.22 6.23 11.66
C ILE A 692 42.21 5.28 11.00
N LEU A 693 42.06 5.33 9.68
CA LEU A 693 41.16 4.45 8.92
C LEU A 693 41.63 2.99 8.95
N GLU A 694 42.93 2.74 8.88
CA GLU A 694 43.54 1.41 8.98
C GLU A 694 43.36 0.82 10.38
N LYS A 695 43.52 1.62 11.45
CA LYS A 695 43.18 1.18 12.82
C LYS A 695 41.70 0.83 12.95
N PHE A 696 40.80 1.52 12.25
CA PHE A 696 39.38 1.16 12.24
C PHE A 696 39.09 -0.09 11.41
N TYR A 697 39.79 -0.29 10.30
CA TYR A 697 39.69 -1.49 9.46
C TYR A 697 40.18 -2.74 10.19
N ASN A 698 41.36 -2.67 10.80
CA ASN A 698 42.00 -3.79 11.50
C ASN A 698 41.25 -4.20 12.78
N ASN A 699 40.45 -3.29 13.36
CA ASN A 699 39.55 -3.60 14.47
C ASN A 699 38.16 -4.11 14.01
N GLY A 700 38.00 -4.45 12.72
CA GLY A 700 36.79 -5.11 12.19
C GLY A 700 35.58 -4.19 11.92
N TYR A 701 35.71 -2.88 12.15
CA TYR A 701 34.57 -1.95 12.08
C TYR A 701 34.07 -1.71 10.64
N LEU A 702 34.96 -1.74 9.66
CA LEU A 702 34.60 -1.52 8.24
C LEU A 702 33.94 -2.76 7.60
N GLY A 703 34.29 -3.98 8.03
CA GLY A 703 33.58 -5.20 7.64
C GLY A 703 32.13 -5.22 8.14
N HIS A 704 31.89 -4.63 9.32
CA HIS A 704 30.56 -4.49 9.89
C HIS A 704 29.65 -3.55 9.07
N VAL A 705 30.23 -2.46 8.52
CA VAL A 705 29.53 -1.47 7.66
C VAL A 705 29.07 -2.08 6.34
N ALA A 706 29.88 -2.96 5.72
CA ALA A 706 29.50 -3.67 4.50
C ALA A 706 28.30 -4.61 4.76
N SER A 707 28.30 -5.31 5.90
CA SER A 707 27.22 -6.25 6.26
C SER A 707 25.91 -5.57 6.68
N LEU A 708 25.97 -4.32 7.15
CA LEU A 708 24.78 -3.53 7.53
C LEU A 708 24.09 -2.88 6.33
N ARG A 709 24.83 -2.57 5.26
CA ARG A 709 24.28 -2.06 4.00
C ARG A 709 23.38 -3.06 3.29
N GLU A 710 23.67 -4.36 3.43
CA GLU A 710 22.80 -5.43 2.92
C GLU A 710 21.53 -5.61 3.76
N ARG A 711 21.59 -5.32 5.07
CA ARG A 711 20.51 -5.65 6.02
C ARG A 711 19.47 -4.55 6.25
N ASN A 712 19.74 -3.27 5.97
CA ASN A 712 18.75 -2.20 6.21
C ASN A 712 18.84 -1.03 5.20
N LYS A 713 18.12 -1.16 4.08
CA LYS A 713 18.13 -0.21 2.96
C LYS A 713 17.34 1.10 3.17
N GLN A 714 16.59 1.26 4.25
CA GLN A 714 15.62 2.38 4.38
C GLN A 714 15.82 3.36 5.54
N VAL A 715 16.75 3.14 6.48
CA VAL A 715 16.86 4.00 7.68
C VAL A 715 18.23 4.70 7.83
N ILE A 716 19.23 4.40 7.00
CA ILE A 716 20.60 4.90 7.17
C ILE A 716 21.15 5.55 5.89
N ASP A 717 20.35 6.37 5.18
CA ASP A 717 20.77 6.81 3.84
C ASP A 717 21.54 8.15 3.85
N SER A 718 21.12 9.15 4.66
CA SER A 718 21.67 10.52 4.52
C SER A 718 22.99 10.80 5.25
N SER A 719 23.32 10.07 6.31
CA SER A 719 24.59 10.21 7.03
C SER A 719 25.68 9.34 6.40
N MET A 720 25.32 8.17 5.90
CA MET A 720 26.25 7.25 5.22
C MET A 720 26.59 7.71 3.79
N GLN A 721 25.64 8.32 3.06
CA GLN A 721 25.98 8.99 1.79
C GLN A 721 27.00 10.11 1.97
N ARG A 722 26.90 10.89 3.06
CA ARG A 722 27.86 11.96 3.35
C ARG A 722 29.25 11.42 3.68
N LEU A 723 29.32 10.33 4.46
CA LEU A 723 30.60 9.68 4.77
C LEU A 723 31.23 9.03 3.53
N TYR A 724 30.42 8.42 2.66
CA TYR A 724 30.88 7.80 1.41
C TYR A 724 31.36 8.84 0.39
N LEU A 725 30.63 9.96 0.23
CA LEU A 725 31.05 11.08 -0.60
C LEU A 725 32.33 11.74 -0.05
N PHE A 726 32.47 11.83 1.27
CA PHE A 726 33.67 12.35 1.93
C PHE A 726 34.87 11.42 1.71
N ALA A 727 34.72 10.12 1.97
CA ALA A 727 35.78 9.12 1.77
C ALA A 727 36.24 9.07 0.30
N ASN A 728 35.31 9.11 -0.66
CA ASN A 728 35.67 9.13 -2.08
C ASN A 728 36.36 10.44 -2.49
N ASN A 729 35.97 11.59 -1.92
CA ASN A 729 36.66 12.86 -2.18
C ASN A 729 38.07 12.89 -1.59
N VAL A 730 38.27 12.29 -0.41
CA VAL A 730 39.61 12.18 0.20
C VAL A 730 40.49 11.22 -0.60
N ILE A 731 39.95 10.08 -1.05
CA ILE A 731 40.66 9.12 -1.92
C ILE A 731 40.98 9.73 -3.29
N ALA A 732 40.12 10.58 -3.85
CA ALA A 732 40.35 11.24 -5.13
C ALA A 732 41.32 12.43 -5.05
N GLN A 733 41.57 12.97 -3.85
CA GLN A 733 42.51 14.08 -3.62
C GLN A 733 43.92 13.62 -3.22
N ALA A 734 44.03 12.41 -2.67
CA ALA A 734 45.31 11.71 -2.48
C ALA A 734 45.75 11.08 -3.81
#